data_AF-A0A7X6XL70-F1
#
_entry.id   AF-A0A7X6XL70-F1
#
_cell.length_a   1.000
_cell.length_b   1.000
_cell.length_c   1.000
_cell.angle_alpha   90.00
_cell.angle_beta   90.00
_cell.angle_gamma   90.00
#
_symmetry.space_group_name_H-M   'P 1'
#
loop_
_entity.id
_entity.type
_entity.pdbx_description
1 polymer ?
#
loop_
_entity_poly.entity_id
_entity_poly.type
_entity_poly.pdbx_seq_one_letter_code
_entity_poly.pdbx_strand_id
1 'polypeptide(L)'
;MSRWCAAAAAAALALTGVPPPAAEEPGKTALPKPSPQQYAWQERERIQFVCLDPCTWQGREYDDHSFPLSRINPEKLDTDQWCRAALAWGAKQILFVAKHTGGFCWWQTETSRYGVKETPWRGGKGDLVKELSQSCRRFGLKLGIYVYAGDDTWGAPIGSGGRTQDPAKQEAYNQVYRQQLTEVLTRYGEISEVWFDGGVVIPVGDILEKYAPNAVIFGGPHATIRWVGNEAGYAPYPAWNTVKKADAVSGGATSAHGDPDGDTWLPVEVDTPLYNHFWFWSPEGMKHRKSLDQLLDIYYHSVGHGAVLLLNSTPNTDGLIPEDDMRLYEAFGRELQRRFGRPLAATKGRGTTLELRLGRATPINHVIVMEDYREGERIREYVVEGYAGRRWQPLSQGTAVGRKKIDVFPTATVTRVRLRVTKAAAEPIIREMAVYHVPGMMPERVTPALWRFDAGQGGRVSDTSGKQHGTIHGATWAEGRNGGRALRFSGAEYVALTTADLYDSDFTLAAWVNPRPGSEGRERHVLSKERNGVNPMQLAFYLSPENHLGLRLSDDTTGVWPFESKETVAAGEWSHVAVTRRGRELALYLNGRLVARTESAAVIHHRNRLEWRVGARYAPGSDGADFGFDGLIESVGFWTRALTPEELARPDALPAPGAGAPWTKAGAWAEDALGRRWTTLEFDLSPFIPAARQYEVELRPIAAPAGFEVRAPMLLFEGLEAPAFLTRLPRKAAWNINRTQIPTGKPRSTVLRVQVRATGKGHAAGEVMIRAR
;
A
#
# COMPACT_ATOMS: atom_id res chain seq x y z
N MET A 1 47.86 38.35 -39.88
CA MET A 1 48.41 38.06 -41.23
C MET A 1 48.58 36.56 -41.28
N SER A 2 48.02 35.74 -42.17
CA SER A 2 47.40 35.89 -43.49
C SER A 2 46.63 34.57 -43.72
N ARG A 3 45.31 34.55 -43.95
CA ARG A 3 44.64 34.52 -45.27
C ARG A 3 45.46 33.88 -46.40
N TRP A 4 44.77 33.10 -47.23
CA TRP A 4 45.16 32.53 -48.54
C TRP A 4 45.77 31.12 -48.52
N CYS A 5 44.89 30.13 -48.56
CA CYS A 5 44.87 29.10 -49.62
C CYS A 5 43.54 28.34 -49.56
N ALA A 6 42.46 29.06 -49.87
CA ALA A 6 41.16 28.50 -50.21
C ALA A 6 40.87 28.93 -51.65
N ALA A 7 41.35 28.17 -52.64
CA ALA A 7 40.97 28.29 -54.05
C ALA A 7 41.57 27.13 -54.88
N ALA A 8 41.10 25.89 -54.70
CA ALA A 8 41.36 24.80 -55.66
C ALA A 8 40.38 23.60 -55.60
N ALA A 9 39.22 23.71 -54.97
CA ALA A 9 38.29 22.58 -54.88
C ALA A 9 36.81 22.99 -54.98
N ALA A 10 36.51 23.99 -55.82
CA ALA A 10 35.15 24.45 -56.09
C ALA A 10 34.88 24.42 -57.60
N ALA A 11 34.87 23.23 -58.20
CA ALA A 11 34.33 22.99 -59.55
C ALA A 11 34.08 21.50 -59.83
N ALA A 12 33.41 20.77 -58.93
CA ALA A 12 32.91 19.42 -59.24
C ALA A 12 31.86 18.91 -58.23
N LEU A 13 30.89 19.72 -57.83
CA LEU A 13 29.72 19.25 -57.05
C LEU A 13 28.55 20.22 -57.23
N ALA A 14 27.98 20.19 -58.42
CA ALA A 14 26.64 20.68 -58.68
C ALA A 14 25.97 19.65 -59.58
N LEU A 15 25.23 18.72 -58.98
CA LEU A 15 24.10 17.95 -59.56
C LEU A 15 23.74 16.73 -58.68
N THR A 16 23.41 16.93 -57.40
CA THR A 16 22.53 16.02 -56.65
C THR A 16 21.86 16.84 -55.54
N GLY A 17 20.56 17.15 -55.69
CA GLY A 17 19.77 17.91 -54.72
C GLY A 17 19.43 17.09 -53.47
N VAL A 18 20.42 16.71 -52.68
CA VAL A 18 20.23 16.11 -51.35
C VAL A 18 20.79 17.07 -50.30
N PRO A 19 20.00 17.56 -49.33
CA PRO A 19 20.55 18.37 -48.25
C PRO A 19 21.51 17.52 -47.41
N PRO A 20 22.62 18.08 -46.91
CA PRO A 20 23.50 17.34 -46.01
C PRO A 20 22.71 16.90 -44.76
N PRO A 21 22.98 15.72 -44.19
CA PRO A 21 22.36 15.32 -42.94
C PRO A 21 22.68 16.40 -41.89
N ALA A 22 21.64 16.82 -41.15
CA ALA A 22 21.83 17.72 -40.03
C ALA A 22 22.90 17.11 -39.10
N ALA A 23 23.90 17.91 -38.73
CA ALA A 23 24.91 17.46 -37.78
C ALA A 23 24.20 17.07 -36.48
N GLU A 24 24.31 15.81 -36.07
CA GLU A 24 23.82 15.37 -34.76
C GLU A 24 24.53 16.17 -33.66
N GLU A 25 23.74 16.78 -32.77
CA GLU A 25 24.29 17.41 -31.57
C GLU A 25 25.01 16.35 -30.71
N PRO A 26 26.23 16.61 -30.23
CA PRO A 26 26.92 15.70 -29.34
C PRO A 26 26.22 15.67 -27.97
N GLY A 27 25.72 14.49 -27.56
CA GLY A 27 25.48 14.20 -26.13
C GLY A 27 24.08 13.77 -25.67
N LYS A 28 23.24 13.15 -26.51
CA LYS A 28 22.07 12.38 -26.02
C LYS A 28 22.33 10.88 -26.17
N THR A 29 22.81 10.23 -25.12
CA THR A 29 22.81 8.77 -25.03
C THR A 29 21.37 8.26 -25.22
N ALA A 30 21.19 7.32 -26.15
CA ALA A 30 19.88 6.72 -26.39
C ALA A 30 19.38 6.04 -25.10
N LEU A 31 18.11 6.27 -24.74
CA LEU A 31 17.51 5.61 -23.58
C LEU A 31 17.56 4.09 -23.76
N PRO A 32 17.94 3.31 -22.72
CA PRO A 32 17.87 1.86 -22.77
C PRO A 32 16.42 1.41 -22.99
N LYS A 33 16.27 0.32 -23.75
CA LYS A 33 14.98 -0.24 -24.16
C LYS A 33 14.92 -1.72 -23.76
N PRO A 34 13.73 -2.25 -23.46
CA PRO A 34 13.56 -3.69 -23.30
C PRO A 34 13.90 -4.43 -24.59
N SER A 35 14.54 -5.60 -24.46
CA SER A 35 14.54 -6.60 -25.54
C SER A 35 13.11 -7.10 -25.81
N PRO A 36 12.85 -7.74 -26.97
CA PRO A 36 11.56 -8.38 -27.23
C PRO A 36 11.15 -9.40 -26.14
N GLN A 37 12.11 -10.13 -25.57
CA GLN A 37 11.90 -11.10 -24.49
C GLN A 37 11.50 -10.38 -23.19
N GLN A 38 12.23 -9.32 -22.80
CA GLN A 38 11.93 -8.53 -21.61
C GLN A 38 10.56 -7.83 -21.73
N TYR A 39 10.23 -7.30 -22.91
CA TYR A 39 8.92 -6.70 -23.18
C TYR A 39 7.81 -7.76 -23.05
N ALA A 40 7.95 -8.91 -23.71
CA ALA A 40 6.98 -9.99 -23.63
C ALA A 40 6.80 -10.52 -22.21
N TRP A 41 7.86 -10.56 -21.41
CA TRP A 41 7.82 -10.93 -19.99
C TRP A 41 7.13 -9.86 -19.15
N GLN A 42 7.52 -8.58 -19.25
CA GLN A 42 6.88 -7.49 -18.51
C GLN A 42 5.38 -7.42 -18.79
N GLU A 43 4.96 -7.61 -20.03
CA GLU A 43 3.54 -7.59 -20.40
C GLU A 43 2.72 -8.72 -19.75
N ARG A 44 3.35 -9.76 -19.18
CA ARG A 44 2.64 -10.80 -18.41
C ARG A 44 2.03 -10.24 -17.14
N GLU A 45 2.65 -9.23 -16.51
CA GLU A 45 2.33 -8.63 -15.21
C GLU A 45 2.35 -9.56 -14.00
N ARG A 46 1.86 -10.78 -14.18
CA ARG A 46 1.47 -11.71 -13.13
C ARG A 46 1.95 -13.11 -13.51
N ILE A 47 2.73 -13.70 -12.63
CA ILE A 47 3.33 -15.03 -12.76
C ILE A 47 3.00 -15.80 -11.48
N GLN A 48 2.61 -17.06 -11.63
CA GLN A 48 2.39 -17.97 -10.51
C GLN A 48 3.67 -18.76 -10.26
N PHE A 49 4.28 -18.63 -9.10
CA PHE A 49 5.32 -19.56 -8.65
C PHE A 49 4.63 -20.83 -8.10
N VAL A 50 5.19 -22.00 -8.38
CA VAL A 50 4.74 -23.28 -7.82
C VAL A 50 5.94 -23.97 -7.17
N CYS A 51 5.89 -24.12 -5.86
CA CYS A 51 6.92 -24.75 -5.05
C CYS A 51 6.41 -26.09 -4.49
N LEU A 52 6.94 -27.19 -5.01
CA LEU A 52 6.76 -28.55 -4.49
C LEU A 52 8.13 -29.23 -4.49
N ASP A 53 8.49 -29.86 -3.39
CA ASP A 53 9.82 -30.45 -3.14
C ASP A 53 9.72 -31.38 -1.92
N PRO A 54 10.66 -32.33 -1.64
CA PRO A 54 10.72 -33.04 -0.36
C PRO A 54 10.51 -32.15 0.88
N CYS A 55 10.90 -30.87 0.83
CA CYS A 55 10.54 -29.82 1.80
C CYS A 55 9.06 -29.86 2.25
N THR A 56 8.13 -30.12 1.33
CA THR A 56 6.67 -30.20 1.59
C THR A 56 6.30 -31.36 2.50
N TRP A 57 6.97 -32.51 2.37
CA TRP A 57 6.74 -33.66 3.25
C TRP A 57 7.45 -33.51 4.60
N GLN A 58 8.51 -32.71 4.65
CA GLN A 58 9.25 -32.40 5.88
C GLN A 58 8.59 -31.28 6.70
N GLY A 59 7.78 -30.43 6.06
CA GLY A 59 7.29 -29.20 6.66
C GLY A 59 8.41 -28.19 6.91
N ARG A 60 9.36 -28.08 5.97
CA ARG A 60 10.56 -27.23 6.04
C ARG A 60 10.73 -26.44 4.75
N GLU A 61 11.58 -25.42 4.79
CA GLU A 61 11.93 -24.62 3.61
C GLU A 61 13.14 -25.18 2.85
N TYR A 62 14.02 -25.91 3.55
CA TYR A 62 15.22 -26.52 2.99
C TYR A 62 15.24 -28.02 3.27
N ASP A 63 15.55 -28.80 2.24
CA ASP A 63 15.62 -30.25 2.29
C ASP A 63 16.89 -30.67 3.05
N ASP A 64 16.75 -31.54 4.05
CA ASP A 64 17.87 -32.17 4.76
C ASP A 64 18.04 -33.67 4.46
N HIS A 65 17.32 -34.17 3.47
CA HIS A 65 17.31 -35.56 3.03
C HIS A 65 16.80 -36.55 4.11
N SER A 66 16.17 -36.07 5.18
CA SER A 66 15.65 -36.92 6.26
C SER A 66 14.37 -37.66 5.88
N PHE A 67 13.59 -37.12 4.93
CA PHE A 67 12.34 -37.72 4.52
C PHE A 67 12.56 -38.81 3.47
N PRO A 68 12.10 -40.05 3.69
CA PRO A 68 12.38 -41.14 2.77
C PRO A 68 11.60 -40.98 1.45
N LEU A 69 12.31 -41.06 0.32
CA LEU A 69 11.72 -40.95 -1.03
C LEU A 69 10.59 -41.96 -1.28
N SER A 70 10.65 -43.13 -0.65
CA SER A 70 9.60 -44.15 -0.73
C SER A 70 8.25 -43.72 -0.15
N ARG A 71 8.20 -42.59 0.58
CA ARG A 71 6.98 -41.99 1.14
C ARG A 71 6.53 -40.72 0.41
N ILE A 72 7.27 -40.27 -0.60
CA ILE A 72 6.89 -39.13 -1.43
C ILE A 72 5.94 -39.64 -2.53
N ASN A 73 4.62 -39.54 -2.28
CA ASN A 73 3.60 -40.05 -3.17
C ASN A 73 2.38 -39.11 -3.30
N PRO A 74 2.46 -38.03 -4.10
CA PRO A 74 1.31 -37.14 -4.31
C PRO A 74 0.29 -37.80 -5.26
N GLU A 75 -0.55 -38.69 -4.71
CA GLU A 75 -1.48 -39.53 -5.47
C GLU A 75 -2.54 -38.75 -6.25
N LYS A 76 -2.89 -37.55 -5.78
CA LYS A 76 -3.93 -36.70 -6.37
C LYS A 76 -3.36 -35.56 -7.20
N LEU A 77 -2.06 -35.58 -7.51
CA LEU A 77 -1.40 -34.50 -8.24
C LEU A 77 -2.15 -34.17 -9.53
N ASP A 78 -2.52 -32.90 -9.68
CA ASP A 78 -3.22 -32.37 -10.86
C ASP A 78 -2.60 -31.03 -11.28
N THR A 79 -1.77 -31.06 -12.32
CA THR A 79 -1.16 -29.84 -12.88
C THR A 79 -2.15 -28.95 -13.64
N ASP A 80 -3.32 -29.47 -14.04
CA ASP A 80 -4.40 -28.63 -14.57
C ASP A 80 -5.02 -27.80 -13.44
N GLN A 81 -5.09 -28.32 -12.20
CA GLN A 81 -5.52 -27.55 -11.03
C GLN A 81 -4.57 -26.36 -10.77
N TRP A 82 -3.27 -26.56 -10.94
CA TRP A 82 -2.28 -25.49 -10.79
C TRP A 82 -2.46 -24.42 -11.88
N CYS A 83 -2.75 -24.83 -13.12
CA CYS A 83 -3.08 -23.91 -14.20
C CYS A 83 -4.37 -23.12 -13.91
N ARG A 84 -5.41 -23.77 -13.35
CA ARG A 84 -6.64 -23.09 -12.92
C ARG A 84 -6.36 -22.06 -11.83
N ALA A 85 -5.47 -22.35 -10.87
CA ALA A 85 -5.06 -21.41 -9.85
C ALA A 85 -4.41 -20.16 -10.44
N ALA A 86 -3.43 -20.35 -11.32
CA ALA A 86 -2.75 -19.26 -12.03
C ALA A 86 -3.74 -18.36 -12.80
N LEU A 87 -4.67 -18.98 -13.53
CA LEU A 87 -5.68 -18.24 -14.30
C LEU A 87 -6.70 -17.52 -13.40
N ALA A 88 -7.01 -18.05 -12.21
CA ALA A 88 -8.03 -17.51 -11.31
C ALA A 88 -7.73 -16.05 -10.92
N TRP A 89 -6.46 -15.69 -10.76
CA TRP A 89 -6.03 -14.31 -10.47
C TRP A 89 -5.37 -13.60 -11.67
N GLY A 90 -5.40 -14.25 -12.84
CA GLY A 90 -5.01 -13.68 -14.13
C GLY A 90 -3.52 -13.75 -14.47
N ALA A 91 -2.77 -14.67 -13.85
CA ALA A 91 -1.39 -14.95 -14.25
C ALA A 91 -1.31 -15.46 -15.70
N LYS A 92 -0.16 -15.23 -16.33
CA LYS A 92 0.11 -15.60 -17.73
C LYS A 92 1.21 -16.64 -17.89
N GLN A 93 1.86 -16.98 -16.78
CA GLN A 93 2.96 -17.93 -16.72
C GLN A 93 2.93 -18.66 -15.38
N ILE A 94 3.38 -19.91 -15.39
CA ILE A 94 3.81 -20.63 -14.19
C ILE A 94 5.34 -20.68 -14.19
N LEU A 95 5.98 -20.31 -13.08
CA LEU A 95 7.38 -20.63 -12.78
C LEU A 95 7.37 -21.84 -11.85
N PHE A 96 8.07 -22.92 -12.20
CA PHE A 96 8.05 -24.16 -11.41
C PHE A 96 9.44 -24.52 -10.89
N VAL A 97 9.50 -24.89 -9.60
CA VAL A 97 10.68 -25.46 -8.94
C VAL A 97 10.92 -26.89 -9.45
N ALA A 98 11.68 -27.03 -10.53
CA ALA A 98 12.04 -28.35 -11.06
C ALA A 98 13.10 -29.06 -10.21
N LYS A 99 13.99 -28.28 -9.58
CA LYS A 99 14.99 -28.72 -8.59
C LYS A 99 15.19 -27.62 -7.55
N HIS A 100 14.98 -27.92 -6.27
CA HIS A 100 15.25 -27.00 -5.15
C HIS A 100 16.60 -27.27 -4.47
N THR A 101 16.87 -26.63 -3.33
CA THR A 101 17.94 -27.02 -2.40
C THR A 101 17.81 -28.50 -2.02
N GLY A 102 18.94 -29.21 -1.87
CA GLY A 102 18.96 -30.67 -1.67
C GLY A 102 19.02 -31.49 -2.97
N GLY A 103 18.66 -30.89 -4.12
CA GLY A 103 18.93 -31.47 -5.43
C GLY A 103 17.89 -32.47 -5.95
N PHE A 104 16.73 -32.59 -5.29
CA PHE A 104 15.66 -33.48 -5.76
C PHE A 104 15.13 -33.05 -7.14
N CYS A 105 15.16 -33.96 -8.11
CA CYS A 105 14.73 -33.67 -9.48
C CYS A 105 13.30 -34.17 -9.76
N TRP A 106 12.39 -33.26 -10.13
CA TRP A 106 10.99 -33.54 -10.48
C TRP A 106 10.75 -34.06 -11.90
N TRP A 107 11.83 -34.38 -12.62
CA TRP A 107 11.78 -34.96 -13.96
C TRP A 107 12.67 -36.19 -14.07
N GLN A 108 12.52 -36.90 -15.19
CA GLN A 108 13.27 -38.14 -15.46
C GLN A 108 14.73 -37.84 -15.87
N THR A 109 15.53 -37.28 -14.97
CA THR A 109 16.96 -36.97 -15.22
C THR A 109 17.83 -38.22 -15.23
N GLU A 110 18.88 -38.23 -16.04
CA GLU A 110 19.89 -39.30 -16.06
C GLU A 110 21.03 -39.10 -15.06
N THR A 111 21.12 -37.91 -14.45
CA THR A 111 22.33 -37.50 -13.71
C THR A 111 22.26 -37.71 -12.21
N SER A 112 21.07 -38.00 -11.66
CA SER A 112 20.87 -38.22 -10.23
C SER A 112 19.82 -39.30 -9.97
N ARG A 113 20.03 -40.05 -8.88
CA ARG A 113 19.00 -40.92 -8.30
C ARG A 113 18.11 -40.19 -7.29
N TYR A 114 18.56 -39.05 -6.76
CA TYR A 114 17.74 -38.25 -5.86
C TYR A 114 16.71 -37.45 -6.67
N GLY A 115 15.56 -38.08 -6.92
CA GLY A 115 14.54 -37.54 -7.79
C GLY A 115 13.35 -38.49 -7.94
N VAL A 116 12.41 -38.09 -8.79
CA VAL A 116 11.12 -38.77 -8.98
C VAL A 116 11.21 -40.25 -9.38
N LYS A 117 12.34 -40.68 -9.96
CA LYS A 117 12.61 -42.08 -10.33
C LYS A 117 12.63 -43.04 -9.14
N GLU A 118 13.00 -42.55 -7.96
CA GLU A 118 13.14 -43.34 -6.74
C GLU A 118 11.93 -43.12 -5.78
N THR A 119 10.82 -42.58 -6.28
CA THR A 119 9.56 -42.42 -5.52
C THR A 119 8.47 -43.37 -6.05
N PRO A 120 7.47 -43.74 -5.24
CA PRO A 120 6.34 -44.57 -5.69
C PRO A 120 5.39 -43.80 -6.63
N TRP A 121 5.52 -42.48 -6.74
CA TRP A 121 4.61 -41.67 -7.56
C TRP A 121 4.65 -42.10 -9.02
N ARG A 122 3.46 -42.46 -9.54
CA ARG A 122 3.30 -43.08 -10.87
C ARG A 122 4.26 -44.27 -11.11
N GLY A 123 4.56 -45.02 -10.05
CA GLY A 123 5.49 -46.16 -10.09
C GLY A 123 6.92 -45.77 -10.48
N GLY A 124 7.40 -44.59 -10.07
CA GLY A 124 8.72 -44.06 -10.40
C GLY A 124 8.86 -43.53 -11.84
N LYS A 125 7.77 -43.56 -12.63
CA LYS A 125 7.76 -43.14 -14.04
C LYS A 125 7.17 -41.76 -14.25
N GLY A 126 6.81 -41.07 -13.17
CA GLY A 126 6.25 -39.72 -13.25
C GLY A 126 7.27 -38.71 -13.77
N ASP A 127 6.77 -37.70 -14.47
CA ASP A 127 7.57 -36.57 -14.98
C ASP A 127 6.74 -35.30 -14.83
N LEU A 128 6.95 -34.60 -13.72
CA LEU A 128 6.11 -33.48 -13.34
C LEU A 128 6.34 -32.27 -14.23
N VAL A 129 7.59 -32.05 -14.69
CA VAL A 129 7.90 -30.97 -15.62
C VAL A 129 7.20 -31.20 -16.95
N LYS A 130 7.16 -32.45 -17.44
CA LYS A 130 6.42 -32.82 -18.65
C LYS A 130 4.91 -32.61 -18.49
N GLU A 131 4.33 -33.11 -17.40
CA GLU A 131 2.88 -32.95 -17.13
C GLU A 131 2.50 -31.48 -17.07
N LEU A 132 3.26 -30.68 -16.30
CA LEU A 132 3.02 -29.24 -16.19
C LEU A 132 3.17 -28.51 -17.53
N SER A 133 4.20 -28.81 -18.32
CA SER A 133 4.37 -28.24 -19.66
C SER A 133 3.18 -28.51 -20.58
N GLN A 134 2.60 -29.71 -20.52
CA GLN A 134 1.43 -30.07 -21.31
C GLN A 134 0.19 -29.31 -20.82
N SER A 135 0.02 -29.18 -19.50
CA SER A 135 -1.06 -28.42 -18.87
C SER A 135 -0.96 -26.93 -19.21
N CYS A 136 0.21 -26.30 -19.07
CA CYS A 136 0.44 -24.91 -19.47
C CYS A 136 0.06 -24.68 -20.95
N ARG A 137 0.44 -25.59 -21.86
CA ARG A 137 0.03 -25.51 -23.28
C ARG A 137 -1.48 -25.60 -23.46
N ARG A 138 -2.18 -26.52 -22.78
CA ARG A 138 -3.64 -26.64 -22.84
C ARG A 138 -4.36 -25.38 -22.34
N PHE A 139 -3.83 -24.77 -21.27
CA PHE A 139 -4.41 -23.61 -20.62
C PHE A 139 -3.92 -22.25 -21.17
N GLY A 140 -3.03 -22.25 -22.17
CA GLY A 140 -2.49 -21.03 -22.77
C GLY A 140 -1.55 -20.24 -21.85
N LEU A 141 -0.91 -20.91 -20.89
CA LEU A 141 0.10 -20.34 -19.99
C LEU A 141 1.50 -20.58 -20.56
N LYS A 142 2.40 -19.63 -20.33
CA LYS A 142 3.84 -19.85 -20.52
C LYS A 142 4.42 -20.65 -19.34
N LEU A 143 5.57 -21.29 -19.55
CA LEU A 143 6.28 -22.04 -18.51
C LEU A 143 7.68 -21.45 -18.32
N GLY A 144 7.98 -21.05 -17.10
CA GLY A 144 9.33 -20.79 -16.61
C GLY A 144 9.80 -21.94 -15.72
N ILE A 145 11.11 -22.11 -15.60
CA ILE A 145 11.71 -23.16 -14.77
C ILE A 145 12.75 -22.57 -13.82
N TYR A 146 12.65 -22.98 -12.56
CA TYR A 146 13.64 -22.81 -11.52
C TYR A 146 14.47 -24.11 -11.43
N VAL A 147 15.79 -23.99 -11.56
CA VAL A 147 16.74 -25.11 -11.36
C VAL A 147 17.84 -24.63 -10.42
N TYR A 148 17.74 -25.00 -9.15
CA TYR A 148 18.72 -24.61 -8.14
C TYR A 148 20.13 -25.05 -8.52
N ALA A 149 21.10 -24.14 -8.50
CA ALA A 149 22.48 -24.46 -8.85
C ALA A 149 23.22 -25.20 -7.74
N GLY A 150 22.82 -25.03 -6.48
CA GLY A 150 23.37 -25.82 -5.37
C GLY A 150 22.83 -27.26 -5.36
N ASP A 151 23.60 -28.16 -4.76
CA ASP A 151 23.27 -29.57 -4.58
C ASP A 151 24.20 -30.15 -3.51
N ASP A 152 23.63 -30.48 -2.35
CA ASP A 152 24.40 -30.94 -1.20
C ASP A 152 25.06 -32.30 -1.44
N THR A 153 24.54 -33.11 -2.37
CA THR A 153 25.17 -34.38 -2.75
C THR A 153 26.52 -34.19 -3.44
N TRP A 154 26.74 -33.01 -4.02
CA TRP A 154 28.01 -32.59 -4.62
C TRP A 154 28.84 -31.68 -3.70
N GLY A 155 28.35 -31.39 -2.49
CA GLY A 155 28.97 -30.45 -1.56
C GLY A 155 28.90 -29.00 -2.06
N ALA A 156 27.86 -28.65 -2.83
CA ALA A 156 27.57 -27.28 -3.27
C ALA A 156 26.43 -26.70 -2.40
N PRO A 157 26.75 -26.07 -1.26
CA PRO A 157 25.76 -25.69 -0.25
C PRO A 157 24.83 -24.58 -0.73
N ILE A 158 23.80 -24.30 0.08
CA ILE A 158 22.87 -23.20 -0.14
C ILE A 158 23.63 -21.87 -0.31
N GLY A 159 23.27 -21.11 -1.34
CA GLY A 159 23.85 -19.81 -1.68
C GLY A 159 25.20 -19.89 -2.41
N SER A 160 25.71 -21.08 -2.71
CA SER A 160 27.00 -21.25 -3.40
C SER A 160 26.96 -20.93 -4.89
N GLY A 161 25.78 -20.84 -5.50
CA GLY A 161 25.59 -20.73 -6.95
C GLY A 161 26.09 -21.97 -7.72
N GLY A 162 26.18 -23.12 -7.05
CA GLY A 162 26.74 -24.35 -7.59
C GLY A 162 28.26 -24.49 -7.41
N ARG A 163 28.87 -23.65 -6.58
CA ARG A 163 30.28 -23.80 -6.18
C ARG A 163 30.42 -24.93 -5.17
N THR A 164 31.17 -25.96 -5.50
CA THR A 164 31.49 -27.05 -4.58
C THR A 164 32.49 -26.59 -3.52
N GLN A 165 32.33 -27.06 -2.29
CA GLN A 165 33.30 -26.83 -1.21
C GLN A 165 34.65 -27.48 -1.52
N ASP A 166 34.63 -28.62 -2.22
CA ASP A 166 35.80 -29.30 -2.75
C ASP A 166 36.00 -28.93 -4.23
N PRO A 167 37.01 -28.11 -4.59
CA PRO A 167 37.26 -27.71 -5.97
C PRO A 167 37.53 -28.88 -6.92
N ALA A 168 38.00 -30.04 -6.40
CA ALA A 168 38.25 -31.21 -7.23
C ALA A 168 36.96 -31.83 -7.81
N LYS A 169 35.80 -31.56 -7.19
CA LYS A 169 34.48 -32.01 -7.66
C LYS A 169 33.83 -31.04 -8.65
N GLN A 170 34.33 -29.81 -8.75
CA GLN A 170 33.63 -28.73 -9.45
C GLN A 170 33.36 -29.07 -10.91
N GLU A 171 34.35 -29.60 -11.63
CA GLU A 171 34.18 -29.87 -13.06
C GLU A 171 33.20 -31.02 -13.34
N ALA A 172 33.22 -32.08 -12.50
CA ALA A 172 32.23 -33.14 -12.59
C ALA A 172 30.82 -32.61 -12.28
N TYR A 173 30.68 -31.75 -11.27
CA TYR A 173 29.39 -31.14 -10.95
C TYR A 173 28.92 -30.16 -12.03
N ASN A 174 29.82 -29.39 -12.65
CA ASN A 174 29.51 -28.55 -13.80
C ASN A 174 28.83 -29.37 -14.90
N GLN A 175 29.38 -30.54 -15.24
CA GLN A 175 28.83 -31.43 -16.27
C GLN A 175 27.43 -31.94 -15.88
N VAL A 176 27.23 -32.32 -14.62
CA VAL A 176 25.94 -32.76 -14.10
C VAL A 176 24.88 -31.67 -14.20
N TYR A 177 25.16 -30.48 -13.68
CA TYR A 177 24.21 -29.36 -13.71
C TYR A 177 23.93 -28.89 -15.14
N ARG A 178 24.95 -28.79 -15.98
CA ARG A 178 24.81 -28.44 -17.41
C ARG A 178 23.93 -29.44 -18.16
N GLN A 179 24.09 -30.74 -17.88
CA GLN A 179 23.22 -31.76 -18.43
C GLN A 179 21.78 -31.58 -17.92
N GLN A 180 21.56 -31.44 -16.62
CA GLN A 180 20.23 -31.18 -16.04
C GLN A 180 19.54 -29.96 -16.69
N LEU A 181 20.25 -28.85 -16.84
CA LEU A 181 19.74 -27.65 -17.48
C LEU A 181 19.41 -27.90 -18.96
N THR A 182 20.26 -28.63 -19.68
CA THR A 182 19.99 -29.02 -21.07
C THR A 182 18.75 -29.89 -21.19
N GLU A 183 18.55 -30.84 -20.28
CA GLU A 183 17.36 -31.71 -20.27
C GLU A 183 16.08 -30.88 -20.12
N VAL A 184 16.02 -29.96 -19.15
CA VAL A 184 14.81 -29.15 -18.92
C VAL A 184 14.52 -28.17 -20.06
N LEU A 185 15.56 -27.62 -20.70
CA LEU A 185 15.39 -26.66 -21.79
C LEU A 185 15.08 -27.32 -23.15
N THR A 186 15.29 -28.63 -23.30
CA THR A 186 15.11 -29.33 -24.59
C THR A 186 13.92 -30.29 -24.62
N ARG A 187 13.51 -30.86 -23.48
CA ARG A 187 12.50 -31.93 -23.43
C ARG A 187 11.06 -31.43 -23.28
N TYR A 188 10.85 -30.20 -22.80
CA TYR A 188 9.54 -29.73 -22.32
C TYR A 188 8.95 -28.56 -23.12
N GLY A 189 9.49 -28.26 -24.30
CA GLY A 189 9.02 -27.17 -25.16
C GLY A 189 9.65 -25.83 -24.80
N GLU A 190 9.03 -24.74 -25.26
CA GLU A 190 9.55 -23.37 -25.02
C GLU A 190 9.49 -23.03 -23.53
N ILE A 191 10.65 -22.73 -22.95
CA ILE A 191 10.80 -22.15 -21.61
C ILE A 191 10.95 -20.63 -21.75
N SER A 192 10.09 -19.87 -21.08
CA SER A 192 10.02 -18.41 -21.21
C SER A 192 10.76 -17.64 -20.13
N GLU A 193 11.26 -18.35 -19.11
CA GLU A 193 12.00 -17.80 -17.98
C GLU A 193 12.85 -18.90 -17.33
N VAL A 194 14.11 -18.59 -17.02
CA VAL A 194 15.02 -19.47 -16.29
C VAL A 194 15.47 -18.77 -15.02
N TRP A 195 15.26 -19.42 -13.87
CA TRP A 195 15.46 -18.82 -12.56
C TRP A 195 16.61 -19.49 -11.80
N PHE A 196 17.67 -18.72 -11.55
CA PHE A 196 18.86 -19.15 -10.82
C PHE A 196 18.91 -18.47 -9.44
N ASP A 197 18.32 -19.15 -8.46
CA ASP A 197 18.34 -18.70 -7.06
C ASP A 197 19.75 -18.55 -6.51
N GLY A 198 20.03 -17.43 -5.85
CA GLY A 198 21.38 -17.11 -5.38
C GLY A 198 22.44 -17.00 -6.49
N GLY A 199 22.02 -16.98 -7.76
CA GLY A 199 22.89 -16.94 -8.93
C GLY A 199 23.43 -18.31 -9.36
N VAL A 200 24.28 -18.28 -10.38
CA VAL A 200 24.92 -19.47 -10.95
C VAL A 200 26.36 -19.14 -11.32
N VAL A 201 27.31 -19.91 -10.80
CA VAL A 201 28.75 -19.79 -11.15
C VAL A 201 29.18 -20.83 -12.18
N ILE A 202 28.35 -21.86 -12.38
CA ILE A 202 28.55 -22.89 -13.38
C ILE A 202 28.40 -22.24 -14.76
N PRO A 203 29.36 -22.43 -15.69
CA PRO A 203 29.22 -21.89 -17.04
C PRO A 203 27.97 -22.46 -17.71
N VAL A 204 27.01 -21.63 -18.09
CA VAL A 204 25.75 -22.05 -18.75
C VAL A 204 25.38 -21.20 -19.97
N GLY A 205 26.16 -20.16 -20.29
CA GLY A 205 25.84 -19.20 -21.35
C GLY A 205 25.58 -19.84 -22.72
N ASP A 206 26.38 -20.84 -23.10
CA ASP A 206 26.22 -21.59 -24.35
C ASP A 206 24.93 -22.41 -24.40
N ILE A 207 24.48 -22.93 -23.26
CA ILE A 207 23.21 -23.67 -23.13
C ILE A 207 22.04 -22.70 -23.24
N LEU A 208 22.12 -21.55 -22.55
CA LEU A 208 21.08 -20.52 -22.57
C LEU A 208 20.91 -19.94 -23.98
N GLU A 209 22.02 -19.58 -24.64
CA GLU A 209 22.01 -19.05 -26.01
C GLU A 209 21.36 -20.04 -26.99
N LYS A 210 21.69 -21.33 -26.85
CA LYS A 210 21.23 -22.36 -27.78
C LYS A 210 19.80 -22.83 -27.54
N TYR A 211 19.40 -23.00 -26.28
CA TYR A 211 18.15 -23.69 -25.93
C TYR A 211 17.11 -22.80 -25.22
N ALA A 212 17.50 -21.62 -24.75
CA ALA A 212 16.59 -20.65 -24.12
C ALA A 212 16.65 -19.23 -24.74
N PRO A 213 16.77 -19.04 -26.07
CA PRO A 213 16.95 -17.71 -26.69
C PRO A 213 15.75 -16.77 -26.52
N ASN A 214 14.58 -17.31 -26.16
CA ASN A 214 13.36 -16.54 -25.90
C ASN A 214 13.07 -16.36 -24.41
N ALA A 215 13.88 -16.94 -23.53
CA ALA A 215 13.70 -16.82 -22.09
C ALA A 215 14.27 -15.50 -21.58
N VAL A 216 13.62 -14.94 -20.55
CA VAL A 216 14.33 -14.05 -19.64
C VAL A 216 15.08 -14.88 -18.59
N ILE A 217 16.15 -14.32 -18.05
CA ILE A 217 17.05 -15.01 -17.12
C ILE A 217 17.05 -14.22 -15.83
N PHE A 218 16.75 -14.89 -14.72
CA PHE A 218 16.83 -14.34 -13.39
C PHE A 218 18.10 -14.85 -12.69
N GLY A 219 18.87 -13.93 -12.12
CA GLY A 219 20.05 -14.23 -11.31
C GLY A 219 21.30 -14.60 -12.12
N GLY A 220 22.46 -14.30 -11.53
CA GLY A 220 23.75 -14.65 -12.11
C GLY A 220 24.20 -13.78 -13.30
N PRO A 221 25.34 -14.11 -13.93
CA PRO A 221 26.00 -13.23 -14.91
C PRO A 221 25.24 -13.03 -16.22
N HIS A 222 24.19 -13.83 -16.46
CA HIS A 222 23.34 -13.75 -17.65
C HIS A 222 21.97 -13.11 -17.37
N ALA A 223 21.77 -12.52 -16.19
CA ALA A 223 20.51 -11.94 -15.78
C ALA A 223 20.01 -10.88 -16.78
N THR A 224 18.75 -11.02 -17.18
CA THR A 224 18.02 -10.04 -18.01
C THR A 224 16.78 -9.50 -17.28
N ILE A 225 16.47 -10.01 -16.10
CA ILE A 225 15.54 -9.43 -15.11
C ILE A 225 16.20 -9.46 -13.74
N ARG A 226 15.67 -8.72 -12.77
CA ARG A 226 16.27 -8.63 -11.42
C ARG A 226 15.28 -8.76 -10.29
N TRP A 227 15.78 -9.27 -9.18
CA TRP A 227 15.04 -9.39 -7.93
C TRP A 227 14.64 -8.03 -7.36
N VAL A 228 13.47 -7.97 -6.72
CA VAL A 228 13.03 -6.75 -6.04
C VAL A 228 13.89 -6.40 -4.82
N GLY A 229 14.47 -7.38 -4.14
CA GLY A 229 15.27 -7.20 -2.93
C GLY A 229 14.55 -7.57 -1.62
N ASN A 230 13.35 -8.14 -1.69
CA ASN A 230 12.59 -8.63 -0.55
C ASN A 230 11.55 -9.67 -0.99
N GLU A 231 11.21 -10.59 -0.11
CA GLU A 231 10.13 -11.59 -0.34
C GLU A 231 8.78 -11.10 0.20
N ALA A 232 8.72 -9.85 0.66
CA ALA A 232 7.52 -9.24 1.20
C ALA A 232 6.50 -8.93 0.11
N GLY A 233 6.92 -8.86 -1.16
CA GLY A 233 6.07 -8.54 -2.30
C GLY A 233 5.97 -7.04 -2.62
N TYR A 234 6.99 -6.24 -2.30
CA TYR A 234 6.93 -4.78 -2.46
C TYR A 234 8.11 -4.24 -3.27
N ALA A 235 7.81 -3.59 -4.40
CA ALA A 235 8.75 -2.73 -5.09
C ALA A 235 8.78 -1.34 -4.42
N PRO A 236 9.96 -0.70 -4.29
CA PRO A 236 10.04 0.67 -3.83
C PRO A 236 9.32 1.61 -4.80
N TYR A 237 9.10 2.86 -4.39
CA TYR A 237 8.70 3.92 -5.30
C TYR A 237 9.64 5.12 -5.15
N PRO A 238 10.30 5.60 -6.23
CA PRO A 238 10.24 5.09 -7.60
C PRO A 238 10.82 3.67 -7.80
N ALA A 239 10.33 2.96 -8.82
CA ALA A 239 10.88 1.69 -9.29
C ALA A 239 11.33 1.82 -10.75
N TRP A 240 12.62 2.09 -10.96
CA TRP A 240 13.20 2.23 -12.30
C TRP A 240 13.57 0.88 -12.91
N ASN A 241 13.23 0.65 -14.17
CA ASN A 241 13.61 -0.57 -14.89
C ASN A 241 15.05 -0.56 -15.40
N THR A 242 15.75 0.57 -15.23
CA THR A 242 17.11 0.80 -15.67
C THR A 242 18.09 0.76 -14.51
N VAL A 243 19.30 0.26 -14.77
CA VAL A 243 20.45 0.23 -13.85
C VAL A 243 21.70 0.69 -14.60
N LYS A 244 22.80 0.94 -13.88
CA LYS A 244 24.11 1.03 -14.52
C LYS A 244 24.57 -0.34 -15.00
N LYS A 245 25.27 -0.37 -16.12
CA LYS A 245 25.84 -1.59 -16.71
C LYS A 245 26.72 -2.37 -15.73
N ALA A 246 27.48 -1.67 -14.89
CA ALA A 246 28.32 -2.29 -13.85
C ALA A 246 27.50 -3.13 -12.86
N ASP A 247 26.31 -2.65 -12.48
CA ASP A 247 25.42 -3.38 -11.58
C ASP A 247 24.75 -4.55 -12.30
N ALA A 248 24.33 -4.36 -13.56
CA ALA A 248 23.74 -5.42 -14.35
C ALA A 248 24.69 -6.62 -14.53
N VAL A 249 25.95 -6.37 -14.86
CA VAL A 249 26.96 -7.44 -15.08
C VAL A 249 27.40 -8.12 -13.79
N SER A 250 27.10 -7.55 -12.61
CA SER A 250 27.37 -8.21 -11.33
C SER A 250 26.52 -9.47 -11.13
N GLY A 251 25.36 -9.55 -11.80
CA GLY A 251 24.40 -10.63 -11.64
C GLY A 251 23.61 -10.62 -10.34
N GLY A 252 23.79 -9.61 -9.49
CA GLY A 252 23.15 -9.47 -8.17
C GLY A 252 22.39 -8.16 -7.97
N ALA A 253 22.11 -7.40 -9.04
CA ALA A 253 21.36 -6.15 -8.94
C ALA A 253 19.96 -6.40 -8.37
N THR A 254 19.46 -5.42 -7.61
CA THR A 254 18.11 -5.42 -7.02
C THR A 254 17.39 -4.10 -7.29
N SER A 255 16.19 -3.87 -6.74
CA SER A 255 15.53 -2.55 -6.84
C SER A 255 16.36 -1.41 -6.25
N ALA A 256 17.24 -1.68 -5.29
CA ALA A 256 18.13 -0.68 -4.71
C ALA A 256 19.11 -0.06 -5.73
N HIS A 257 19.34 -0.75 -6.85
CA HIS A 257 20.20 -0.31 -7.95
C HIS A 257 19.42 0.40 -9.06
N GLY A 258 18.11 0.61 -8.89
CA GLY A 258 17.28 1.31 -9.86
C GLY A 258 17.77 2.74 -10.06
N ASP A 259 18.13 3.07 -11.29
CA ASP A 259 18.67 4.37 -11.66
C ASP A 259 17.88 4.92 -12.85
N PRO A 260 17.21 6.08 -12.73
CA PRO A 260 16.50 6.69 -13.85
C PRO A 260 17.41 6.89 -15.07
N ASP A 261 18.67 7.23 -14.86
CA ASP A 261 19.68 7.51 -15.89
C ASP A 261 20.63 6.31 -16.09
N GLY A 262 20.16 5.11 -15.76
CA GLY A 262 20.81 3.84 -16.09
C GLY A 262 20.92 3.64 -17.60
N ASP A 263 21.95 2.90 -18.02
CA ASP A 263 22.25 2.60 -19.44
C ASP A 263 21.88 1.16 -19.83
N THR A 264 21.35 0.37 -18.90
CA THR A 264 20.96 -1.03 -19.12
C THR A 264 19.53 -1.27 -18.64
N TRP A 265 18.70 -1.88 -19.49
CA TRP A 265 17.34 -2.29 -19.13
C TRP A 265 17.37 -3.64 -18.41
N LEU A 266 16.96 -3.67 -17.14
CA LEU A 266 17.00 -4.85 -16.27
C LEU A 266 15.80 -4.82 -15.32
N PRO A 267 14.59 -5.16 -15.78
CA PRO A 267 13.36 -4.84 -15.05
C PRO A 267 13.14 -5.72 -13.82
N VAL A 268 12.25 -5.24 -12.95
CA VAL A 268 12.06 -5.79 -11.60
C VAL A 268 10.99 -6.88 -11.58
N GLU A 269 11.35 -8.03 -11.02
CA GLU A 269 10.45 -9.09 -10.57
C GLU A 269 10.25 -9.00 -9.06
N VAL A 270 9.00 -8.97 -8.63
CA VAL A 270 8.57 -8.90 -7.24
C VAL A 270 8.01 -10.26 -6.84
N ASP A 271 8.81 -11.04 -6.12
CA ASP A 271 8.46 -12.36 -5.66
C ASP A 271 7.91 -12.31 -4.22
N THR A 272 6.93 -13.14 -3.93
CA THR A 272 6.43 -13.30 -2.56
C THR A 272 5.69 -14.63 -2.36
N PRO A 273 5.85 -15.27 -1.19
CA PRO A 273 5.10 -16.47 -0.89
C PRO A 273 3.63 -16.14 -0.57
N LEU A 274 2.69 -17.08 -0.77
CA LEU A 274 1.31 -16.89 -0.30
C LEU A 274 1.24 -16.88 1.24
N TYR A 275 2.09 -17.68 1.87
CA TYR A 275 2.25 -17.79 3.32
C TYR A 275 3.49 -16.99 3.71
N ASN A 276 3.39 -16.01 4.62
CA ASN A 276 4.55 -15.16 4.95
C ASN A 276 5.76 -16.01 5.39
N HIS A 277 6.88 -15.90 4.65
CA HIS A 277 8.14 -16.65 4.85
C HIS A 277 8.10 -18.16 4.59
N PHE A 278 7.00 -18.71 4.04
CA PHE A 278 6.91 -20.14 3.70
C PHE A 278 6.67 -20.33 2.21
N TRP A 279 7.69 -20.80 1.50
CA TRP A 279 7.63 -21.14 0.09
C TRP A 279 7.08 -22.54 -0.16
N PHE A 280 7.18 -23.46 0.80
CA PHE A 280 6.61 -24.80 0.69
C PHE A 280 5.39 -24.99 1.59
N TRP A 281 4.55 -25.96 1.23
CA TRP A 281 3.37 -26.25 2.04
C TRP A 281 3.79 -26.89 3.37
N SER A 282 3.21 -26.38 4.47
CA SER A 282 3.29 -27.01 5.78
C SER A 282 2.08 -26.60 6.63
N PRO A 283 1.67 -27.43 7.61
CA PRO A 283 0.61 -27.06 8.55
C PRO A 283 0.90 -25.77 9.33
N GLU A 284 2.18 -25.48 9.60
CA GLU A 284 2.59 -24.23 10.26
C GLU A 284 2.47 -23.04 9.30
N GLY A 285 3.02 -23.17 8.08
CA GLY A 285 2.98 -22.10 7.07
C GLY A 285 1.56 -21.64 6.73
N MET A 286 0.59 -22.55 6.71
CA MET A 286 -0.82 -22.22 6.48
C MET A 286 -1.39 -21.19 7.47
N LYS A 287 -0.87 -21.12 8.70
CA LYS A 287 -1.30 -20.13 9.70
C LYS A 287 -0.88 -18.70 9.34
N HIS A 288 0.11 -18.56 8.45
CA HIS A 288 0.69 -17.30 8.01
C HIS A 288 0.18 -16.86 6.64
N ARG A 289 -0.96 -17.40 6.19
CA ARG A 289 -1.55 -17.08 4.88
C ARG A 289 -1.94 -15.61 4.77
N LYS A 290 -1.49 -14.98 3.69
CA LYS A 290 -1.90 -13.61 3.34
C LYS A 290 -3.41 -13.51 3.12
N SER A 291 -4.00 -12.42 3.55
CA SER A 291 -5.39 -12.06 3.27
C SER A 291 -5.54 -11.46 1.87
N LEU A 292 -6.79 -11.36 1.41
CA LEU A 292 -7.12 -10.67 0.15
C LEU A 292 -6.61 -9.22 0.14
N ASP A 293 -6.74 -8.51 1.27
CA ASP A 293 -6.30 -7.12 1.38
C ASP A 293 -4.78 -6.98 1.25
N GLN A 294 -4.02 -7.92 1.82
CA GLN A 294 -2.57 -7.96 1.67
C GLN A 294 -2.16 -8.24 0.22
N LEU A 295 -2.82 -9.19 -0.46
CA LEU A 295 -2.54 -9.47 -1.88
C LEU A 295 -2.86 -8.26 -2.78
N LEU A 296 -3.94 -7.54 -2.49
CA LEU A 296 -4.27 -6.30 -3.19
C LEU A 296 -3.23 -5.22 -2.92
N ASP A 297 -2.81 -5.05 -1.67
CA ASP A 297 -1.77 -4.09 -1.30
C ASP A 297 -0.44 -4.39 -2.03
N ILE A 298 -0.02 -5.65 -2.05
CA ILE A 298 1.11 -6.13 -2.85
C ILE A 298 0.93 -5.79 -4.33
N TYR A 299 -0.26 -5.98 -4.91
CA TYR A 299 -0.51 -5.63 -6.31
C TYR A 299 -0.30 -4.13 -6.61
N TYR A 300 -0.72 -3.22 -5.73
CA TYR A 300 -0.46 -1.78 -5.89
C TYR A 300 1.03 -1.45 -5.81
N HIS A 301 1.76 -2.13 -4.94
CA HIS A 301 3.18 -1.89 -4.71
C HIS A 301 4.10 -2.81 -5.53
N SER A 302 3.57 -3.52 -6.53
CA SER A 302 4.34 -4.32 -7.48
C SER A 302 3.94 -3.95 -8.91
N VAL A 303 2.86 -4.54 -9.42
CA VAL A 303 2.27 -4.24 -10.73
C VAL A 303 1.89 -2.77 -10.86
N GLY A 304 1.41 -2.17 -9.76
CA GLY A 304 1.10 -0.75 -9.69
C GLY A 304 2.32 0.16 -9.68
N HIS A 305 3.54 -0.36 -9.50
CA HIS A 305 4.82 0.34 -9.62
C HIS A 305 5.60 -0.08 -10.89
N GLY A 306 4.95 -0.74 -11.84
CA GLY A 306 5.53 -1.09 -13.14
C GLY A 306 6.32 -2.41 -13.16
N ALA A 307 6.39 -3.12 -12.03
CA ALA A 307 7.08 -4.40 -11.91
C ALA A 307 6.18 -5.60 -12.30
N VAL A 308 6.78 -6.79 -12.40
CA VAL A 308 6.06 -8.06 -12.53
C VAL A 308 5.90 -8.71 -11.16
N LEU A 309 4.70 -9.18 -10.83
CA LEU A 309 4.42 -9.89 -9.59
C LEU A 309 4.50 -11.40 -9.80
N LEU A 310 5.42 -12.05 -9.10
CA LEU A 310 5.58 -13.49 -8.96
C LEU A 310 4.99 -13.92 -7.60
N LEU A 311 3.73 -14.39 -7.61
CA LEU A 311 3.05 -14.84 -6.40
C LEU A 311 3.17 -16.36 -6.30
N ASN A 312 3.59 -16.89 -5.16
CA ASN A 312 3.72 -18.33 -4.94
C ASN A 312 2.38 -19.04 -4.73
N SER A 313 2.37 -20.35 -5.00
CA SER A 313 1.37 -21.35 -4.62
C SER A 313 2.08 -22.60 -4.13
N THR A 314 1.48 -23.26 -3.14
CA THR A 314 2.13 -24.34 -2.39
C THR A 314 1.26 -25.59 -2.43
N PRO A 315 1.42 -26.45 -3.47
CA PRO A 315 0.77 -27.75 -3.46
C PRO A 315 1.11 -28.53 -2.18
N ASN A 316 0.10 -29.14 -1.55
CA ASN A 316 0.28 -29.97 -0.36
C ASN A 316 0.86 -31.36 -0.72
N THR A 317 0.99 -32.23 0.28
CA THR A 317 1.51 -33.59 0.11
C THR A 317 0.68 -34.50 -0.82
N ASP A 318 -0.58 -34.13 -1.11
CA ASP A 318 -1.42 -34.83 -2.10
C ASP A 318 -1.12 -34.36 -3.55
N GLY A 319 -0.32 -33.30 -3.72
CA GLY A 319 0.00 -32.67 -5.01
C GLY A 319 -1.03 -31.63 -5.46
N LEU A 320 -1.87 -31.14 -4.55
CA LEU A 320 -2.95 -30.17 -4.85
C LEU A 320 -2.71 -28.86 -4.12
N ILE A 321 -2.96 -27.74 -4.80
CA ILE A 321 -3.08 -26.44 -4.14
C ILE A 321 -4.27 -26.52 -3.17
N PRO A 322 -4.11 -26.12 -1.90
CA PRO A 322 -5.19 -26.14 -0.92
C PRO A 322 -6.42 -25.37 -1.39
N GLU A 323 -7.59 -25.93 -1.10
CA GLU A 323 -8.88 -25.43 -1.57
C GLU A 323 -9.20 -24.00 -1.07
N ASP A 324 -8.77 -23.65 0.15
CA ASP A 324 -8.88 -22.26 0.63
C ASP A 324 -8.01 -21.28 -0.16
N ASP A 325 -6.84 -21.72 -0.63
CA ASP A 325 -5.92 -20.87 -1.37
C ASP A 325 -6.45 -20.65 -2.78
N MET A 326 -7.04 -21.68 -3.39
CA MET A 326 -7.82 -21.56 -4.62
C MET A 326 -8.91 -20.49 -4.50
N ARG A 327 -9.72 -20.54 -3.43
CA ARG A 327 -10.74 -19.51 -3.16
C ARG A 327 -10.15 -18.10 -3.02
N LEU A 328 -8.97 -17.99 -2.41
CA LEU A 328 -8.28 -16.72 -2.25
C LEU A 328 -7.76 -16.18 -3.60
N TYR A 329 -7.15 -17.01 -4.45
CA TYR A 329 -6.74 -16.60 -5.81
C TYR A 329 -7.94 -16.14 -6.63
N GLU A 330 -9.05 -16.86 -6.59
CA GLU A 330 -10.28 -16.44 -7.28
C GLU A 330 -10.82 -15.12 -6.73
N ALA A 331 -10.85 -14.95 -5.41
CA ALA A 331 -11.28 -13.70 -4.78
C ALA A 331 -10.38 -12.54 -5.20
N PHE A 332 -9.07 -12.76 -5.25
CA PHE A 332 -8.09 -11.80 -5.70
C PHE A 332 -8.29 -11.42 -7.16
N GLY A 333 -8.44 -12.40 -8.06
CA GLY A 333 -8.75 -12.15 -9.46
C GLY A 333 -10.06 -11.41 -9.69
N ARG A 334 -11.13 -11.80 -8.98
CA ARG A 334 -12.42 -11.10 -9.02
C ARG A 334 -12.26 -9.64 -8.60
N GLU A 335 -11.49 -9.37 -7.56
CA GLU A 335 -11.28 -8.01 -7.09
C GLU A 335 -10.43 -7.17 -8.06
N LEU A 336 -9.39 -7.76 -8.67
CA LEU A 336 -8.64 -7.09 -9.74
C LEU A 336 -9.54 -6.74 -10.94
N GLN A 337 -10.41 -7.67 -11.36
CA GLN A 337 -11.38 -7.42 -12.42
C GLN A 337 -12.42 -6.36 -12.03
N ARG A 338 -12.93 -6.39 -10.80
CA ARG A 338 -13.87 -5.38 -10.29
C ARG A 338 -13.25 -3.98 -10.30
N ARG A 339 -11.97 -3.86 -9.94
CA ARG A 339 -11.25 -2.59 -9.85
C ARG A 339 -10.85 -2.04 -11.20
N PHE A 340 -10.30 -2.90 -12.05
CA PHE A 340 -9.51 -2.48 -13.21
C PHE A 340 -9.93 -3.14 -14.53
N GLY A 341 -10.90 -4.06 -14.51
CA GLY A 341 -11.37 -4.74 -15.72
C GLY A 341 -12.10 -3.82 -16.70
N ARG A 342 -12.62 -2.68 -16.22
CA ARG A 342 -13.27 -1.67 -17.08
C ARG A 342 -13.00 -0.24 -16.59
N PRO A 343 -12.26 0.59 -17.35
CA PRO A 343 -12.11 1.99 -17.03
C PRO A 343 -13.43 2.77 -17.24
N LEU A 344 -13.57 3.87 -16.49
CA LEU A 344 -14.64 4.85 -16.73
C LEU A 344 -14.42 5.59 -18.05
N ALA A 345 -13.15 5.91 -18.33
CA ALA A 345 -12.70 6.47 -19.59
C ALA A 345 -11.18 6.24 -19.72
N ALA A 346 -10.68 6.22 -20.95
CA ALA A 346 -9.26 6.09 -21.24
C ALA A 346 -8.86 6.95 -22.45
N THR A 347 -7.58 7.32 -22.53
CA THR A 347 -6.98 8.02 -23.66
C THR A 347 -5.52 7.60 -23.82
N LYS A 348 -4.89 8.00 -24.92
CA LYS A 348 -3.47 7.78 -25.22
C LYS A 348 -2.93 9.01 -25.96
N GLY A 349 -1.63 9.24 -25.91
CA GLY A 349 -1.05 10.42 -26.56
C GLY A 349 0.43 10.62 -26.30
N ARG A 350 0.94 11.75 -26.78
CA ARG A 350 2.34 12.16 -26.66
C ARG A 350 2.43 13.57 -26.10
N GLY A 351 3.58 13.90 -25.52
CA GLY A 351 3.88 15.22 -24.99
C GLY A 351 3.67 15.34 -23.49
N THR A 352 3.92 16.53 -22.95
CA THR A 352 3.97 16.79 -21.50
C THR A 352 2.60 16.99 -20.87
N THR A 353 1.53 17.01 -21.65
CA THR A 353 0.16 17.17 -21.17
C THR A 353 -0.78 16.26 -21.93
N LEU A 354 -1.53 15.43 -21.21
CA LEU A 354 -2.55 14.55 -21.76
C LEU A 354 -3.85 14.71 -20.98
N GLU A 355 -4.92 15.06 -21.66
CA GLU A 355 -6.22 15.31 -21.04
C GLU A 355 -7.26 14.27 -21.44
N LEU A 356 -8.18 13.98 -20.52
CA LEU A 356 -9.28 13.06 -20.67
C LEU A 356 -10.57 13.69 -20.16
N ARG A 357 -11.61 13.73 -21.00
CA ARG A 357 -12.94 14.24 -20.65
C ARG A 357 -13.83 13.09 -20.19
N LEU A 358 -14.56 13.27 -19.08
CA LEU A 358 -15.48 12.27 -18.53
C LEU A 358 -16.94 12.49 -18.95
N GLY A 359 -17.23 13.59 -19.67
CA GLY A 359 -18.58 13.96 -20.13
C GLY A 359 -19.50 14.54 -19.05
N ARG A 360 -19.40 14.05 -17.80
CA ARG A 360 -20.15 14.56 -16.65
C ARG A 360 -19.30 14.56 -15.39
N ALA A 361 -19.79 15.24 -14.35
CA ALA A 361 -19.21 15.16 -13.02
C ALA A 361 -19.25 13.71 -12.53
N THR A 362 -18.08 13.11 -12.33
CA THR A 362 -17.91 11.68 -12.09
C THR A 362 -16.98 11.49 -10.89
N PRO A 363 -17.36 10.68 -9.87
CA PRO A 363 -16.45 10.33 -8.79
C PRO A 363 -15.34 9.43 -9.34
N ILE A 364 -14.10 9.71 -8.96
CA ILE A 364 -12.90 8.95 -9.35
C ILE A 364 -11.96 8.88 -8.15
N ASN A 365 -11.18 7.80 -8.04
CA ASN A 365 -10.16 7.65 -6.99
C ASN A 365 -8.90 6.91 -7.47
N HIS A 366 -8.86 6.58 -8.77
CA HIS A 366 -7.78 5.83 -9.39
C HIS A 366 -7.48 6.38 -10.78
N VAL A 367 -6.19 6.50 -11.09
CA VAL A 367 -5.69 6.72 -12.45
C VAL A 367 -4.59 5.71 -12.72
N ILE A 368 -4.65 5.05 -13.86
CA ILE A 368 -3.58 4.20 -14.37
C ILE A 368 -2.89 4.94 -15.50
N VAL A 369 -1.57 5.07 -15.43
CA VAL A 369 -0.73 5.64 -16.50
C VAL A 369 0.25 4.58 -16.96
N MET A 370 0.41 4.44 -18.28
CA MET A 370 1.29 3.45 -18.90
C MET A 370 2.08 4.14 -20.01
N GLU A 371 3.41 4.08 -19.94
CA GLU A 371 4.27 4.55 -21.03
C GLU A 371 4.38 3.50 -22.13
N ASP A 372 4.66 3.93 -23.36
CA ASP A 372 5.20 3.07 -24.40
C ASP A 372 6.70 2.84 -24.18
N TYR A 373 7.01 2.04 -23.17
CA TYR A 373 8.36 1.80 -22.69
C TYR A 373 9.26 1.00 -23.66
N ARG A 374 8.72 0.53 -24.80
CA ARG A 374 9.54 0.07 -25.93
C ARG A 374 10.48 1.14 -26.44
N GLU A 375 10.14 2.40 -26.19
CA GLU A 375 10.93 3.56 -26.56
C GLU A 375 11.71 4.17 -25.37
N GLY A 376 11.94 3.35 -24.33
CA GLY A 376 12.56 3.72 -23.07
C GLY A 376 11.57 4.25 -22.03
N GLU A 377 11.96 4.24 -20.76
CA GLU A 377 11.21 4.85 -19.65
C GLU A 377 11.56 6.35 -19.58
N ARG A 378 10.57 7.24 -19.79
CA ARG A 378 10.83 8.65 -20.12
C ARG A 378 10.39 9.63 -19.05
N ILE A 379 9.27 9.38 -18.39
CA ILE A 379 8.73 10.28 -17.35
C ILE A 379 9.66 10.25 -16.13
N ARG A 380 9.98 11.44 -15.61
CA ARG A 380 10.76 11.60 -14.38
C ARG A 380 9.92 12.14 -13.23
N GLU A 381 9.00 13.05 -13.52
CA GLU A 381 8.08 13.66 -12.58
C GLU A 381 6.77 14.02 -13.29
N TYR A 382 5.64 13.78 -12.62
CA TYR A 382 4.31 14.11 -13.15
C TYR A 382 3.30 14.46 -12.06
N VAL A 383 2.22 15.12 -12.46
CA VAL A 383 1.05 15.39 -11.63
C VAL A 383 -0.21 14.92 -12.36
N VAL A 384 -1.10 14.22 -11.67
CA VAL A 384 -2.46 13.94 -12.12
C VAL A 384 -3.39 14.97 -11.51
N GLU A 385 -4.15 15.65 -12.34
CA GLU A 385 -5.06 16.74 -11.95
C GLU A 385 -6.49 16.43 -12.35
N GLY A 386 -7.45 16.87 -11.55
CA GLY A 386 -8.88 16.78 -11.79
C GLY A 386 -9.51 18.16 -11.97
N TYR A 387 -10.40 18.31 -12.96
CA TYR A 387 -11.12 19.55 -13.20
C TYR A 387 -12.47 19.55 -12.46
N ALA A 388 -12.58 20.38 -11.43
CA ALA A 388 -13.78 20.56 -10.61
C ALA A 388 -13.90 22.01 -10.13
N GLY A 389 -15.12 22.55 -10.06
CA GLY A 389 -15.35 23.92 -9.59
C GLY A 389 -14.67 24.99 -10.47
N ARG A 390 -14.63 24.77 -11.79
CA ARG A 390 -13.97 25.63 -12.80
C ARG A 390 -12.45 25.77 -12.67
N ARG A 391 -11.78 24.91 -11.89
CA ARG A 391 -10.32 24.89 -11.72
C ARG A 391 -9.74 23.48 -11.77
N TRP A 392 -8.48 23.39 -12.16
CA TRP A 392 -7.69 22.17 -11.99
C TRP A 392 -7.22 22.04 -10.54
N GLN A 393 -7.27 20.84 -10.01
CA GLN A 393 -6.84 20.52 -8.65
C GLN A 393 -5.96 19.27 -8.71
N PRO A 394 -4.80 19.24 -8.03
CA PRO A 394 -3.97 18.05 -7.98
C PRO A 394 -4.72 16.92 -7.28
N LEU A 395 -4.61 15.71 -7.83
CA LEU A 395 -5.17 14.47 -7.28
C LEU A 395 -4.06 13.56 -6.77
N SER A 396 -3.00 13.40 -7.57
CA SER A 396 -1.77 12.70 -7.19
C SER A 396 -0.57 13.29 -7.90
N GLN A 397 0.62 12.94 -7.44
CA GLN A 397 1.90 13.27 -8.06
C GLN A 397 2.81 12.04 -7.99
N GLY A 398 3.75 11.94 -8.92
CA GLY A 398 4.61 10.78 -9.02
C GLY A 398 5.85 11.01 -9.88
N THR A 399 6.65 9.96 -10.03
CA THR A 399 7.93 9.92 -10.73
C THR A 399 7.93 8.81 -11.77
N ALA A 400 8.46 7.63 -11.45
CA ALA A 400 8.53 6.48 -12.37
C ALA A 400 7.14 6.00 -12.79
N VAL A 401 6.96 5.77 -14.09
CA VAL A 401 5.72 5.21 -14.67
C VAL A 401 6.02 3.89 -15.35
N GLY A 402 6.89 3.92 -16.36
CA GLY A 402 7.31 2.74 -17.10
C GLY A 402 6.12 1.97 -17.64
N ARG A 403 6.09 0.67 -17.36
CA ARG A 403 5.07 -0.25 -17.86
C ARG A 403 3.65 0.14 -17.41
N LYS A 404 3.47 0.45 -16.12
CA LYS A 404 2.18 0.75 -15.48
C LYS A 404 2.41 1.40 -14.11
N LYS A 405 1.80 2.56 -13.89
CA LYS A 405 1.67 3.20 -12.59
C LYS A 405 0.19 3.30 -12.21
N ILE A 406 -0.15 2.81 -11.03
CA ILE A 406 -1.49 3.00 -10.44
C ILE A 406 -1.40 4.10 -9.39
N ASP A 407 -2.10 5.21 -9.64
CA ASP A 407 -2.26 6.30 -8.70
C ASP A 407 -3.57 6.16 -7.94
N VAL A 408 -3.48 6.25 -6.62
CA VAL A 408 -4.60 6.11 -5.68
C VAL A 408 -4.72 7.41 -4.88
N PHE A 409 -5.93 7.95 -4.78
CA PHE A 409 -6.20 9.21 -4.08
C PHE A 409 -7.64 9.27 -3.55
N PRO A 410 -7.96 10.14 -2.58
CA PRO A 410 -9.33 10.29 -2.07
C PRO A 410 -10.34 10.55 -3.19
N THR A 411 -11.55 10.00 -3.08
CA THR A 411 -12.57 10.15 -4.11
C THR A 411 -12.85 11.63 -4.41
N ALA A 412 -12.57 12.02 -5.65
CA ALA A 412 -12.80 13.36 -6.18
C ALA A 412 -13.89 13.29 -7.27
N THR A 413 -14.83 14.22 -7.24
CA THR A 413 -15.83 14.34 -8.31
C THR A 413 -15.36 15.37 -9.34
N VAL A 414 -15.03 14.91 -10.55
CA VAL A 414 -14.39 15.73 -11.59
C VAL A 414 -15.06 15.53 -12.94
N THR A 415 -14.86 16.47 -13.86
CA THR A 415 -15.38 16.38 -15.24
C THR A 415 -14.30 16.08 -16.28
N ARG A 416 -13.04 16.35 -15.93
CA ARG A 416 -11.84 16.08 -16.73
C ARG A 416 -10.72 15.62 -15.82
N VAL A 417 -9.82 14.82 -16.37
CA VAL A 417 -8.56 14.42 -15.74
C VAL A 417 -7.43 14.82 -16.67
N ARG A 418 -6.29 15.22 -16.13
CA ARG A 418 -5.10 15.57 -16.89
C ARG A 418 -3.85 14.98 -16.25
N LEU A 419 -3.05 14.30 -17.04
CA LEU A 419 -1.65 14.04 -16.73
C LEU A 419 -0.82 15.22 -17.20
N ARG A 420 -0.01 15.80 -16.31
CA ARG A 420 0.96 16.84 -16.61
C ARG A 420 2.35 16.36 -16.19
N VAL A 421 3.19 16.06 -17.17
CA VAL A 421 4.57 15.65 -16.96
C VAL A 421 5.41 16.92 -16.74
N THR A 422 6.01 17.04 -15.56
CA THR A 422 6.83 18.20 -15.17
C THR A 422 8.30 18.01 -15.51
N LYS A 423 8.76 16.75 -15.59
CA LYS A 423 10.13 16.40 -15.97
C LYS A 423 10.13 15.09 -16.74
N ALA A 424 10.91 15.04 -17.82
CA ALA A 424 11.07 13.84 -18.63
C ALA A 424 12.48 13.79 -19.26
N ALA A 425 13.00 12.59 -19.50
CA ALA A 425 14.27 12.39 -20.20
C ALA A 425 14.12 12.52 -21.74
N ALA A 426 12.91 12.28 -22.24
CA ALA A 426 12.52 12.46 -23.64
C ALA A 426 11.02 12.80 -23.72
N GLU A 427 10.51 13.12 -24.90
CA GLU A 427 9.07 13.37 -25.08
C GLU A 427 8.25 12.17 -24.56
N PRO A 428 7.34 12.36 -23.57
CA PRO A 428 6.55 11.26 -23.03
C PRO A 428 5.67 10.63 -24.11
N ILE A 429 5.60 9.29 -24.11
CA ILE A 429 4.71 8.51 -24.98
C ILE A 429 3.80 7.69 -24.08
N ILE A 430 2.55 8.10 -23.96
CA ILE A 430 1.57 7.46 -23.09
C ILE A 430 0.76 6.47 -23.93
N ARG A 431 1.00 5.18 -23.73
CA ARG A 431 0.22 4.13 -24.42
C ARG A 431 -1.21 4.06 -23.88
N GLU A 432 -1.40 4.36 -22.59
CA GLU A 432 -2.71 4.45 -21.97
C GLU A 432 -2.68 5.35 -20.72
N MET A 433 -3.68 6.22 -20.59
CA MET A 433 -4.11 6.83 -19.34
C MET A 433 -5.58 6.50 -19.13
N ALA A 434 -5.90 5.79 -18.06
CA ALA A 434 -7.23 5.30 -17.76
C ALA A 434 -7.69 5.70 -16.35
N VAL A 435 -8.97 6.02 -16.21
CA VAL A 435 -9.56 6.54 -14.96
C VAL A 435 -10.55 5.53 -14.40
N TYR A 436 -10.50 5.30 -13.10
CA TYR A 436 -11.35 4.34 -12.41
C TYR A 436 -11.96 4.95 -11.15
N HIS A 437 -13.09 4.38 -10.74
CA HIS A 437 -13.67 4.59 -9.43
C HIS A 437 -13.90 3.23 -8.81
N VAL A 438 -13.25 3.01 -7.68
CA VAL A 438 -13.43 1.80 -6.91
C VAL A 438 -14.12 2.14 -5.61
N PRO A 439 -15.40 1.79 -5.48
CA PRO A 439 -16.15 1.95 -4.24
C PRO A 439 -15.49 1.19 -3.09
N GLY A 440 -15.47 1.80 -1.90
CA GLY A 440 -15.04 1.18 -0.65
C GLY A 440 -13.53 0.95 -0.52
N MET A 441 -12.70 1.37 -1.47
CA MET A 441 -11.24 1.12 -1.42
C MET A 441 -10.45 2.18 -0.65
N MET A 442 -10.87 3.44 -0.72
CA MET A 442 -10.27 4.46 0.13
C MET A 442 -11.01 4.40 1.46
N PRO A 443 -10.29 4.14 2.58
CA PRO A 443 -10.90 4.30 3.88
C PRO A 443 -11.48 5.71 3.97
N GLU A 444 -12.61 5.84 4.67
CA GLU A 444 -13.01 7.13 5.19
C GLU A 444 -11.78 7.74 5.90
N ARG A 445 -11.57 9.07 5.77
CA ARG A 445 -10.62 9.78 6.65
C ARG A 445 -10.81 9.24 8.05
N VAL A 446 -9.72 8.96 8.80
CA VAL A 446 -9.85 8.35 10.13
C VAL A 446 -11.00 9.00 10.86
N THR A 447 -12.09 8.24 11.03
CA THR A 447 -13.28 8.78 11.64
C THR A 447 -12.93 8.95 13.11
N PRO A 448 -13.15 10.13 13.71
CA PRO A 448 -12.94 10.32 15.13
C PRO A 448 -13.56 9.16 15.93
N ALA A 449 -12.77 8.49 16.77
CA ALA A 449 -13.24 7.37 17.59
C ALA A 449 -12.45 7.26 18.90
N LEU A 450 -13.11 6.76 19.94
CA LEU A 450 -12.51 6.49 21.24
C LEU A 450 -12.89 5.08 21.65
N TRP A 451 -11.91 4.22 21.85
CA TRP A 451 -12.08 2.89 22.42
C TRP A 451 -11.73 2.95 23.90
N ARG A 452 -12.68 2.59 24.77
CA ARG A 452 -12.53 2.65 26.25
C ARG A 452 -12.15 1.33 26.92
N PHE A 453 -12.01 0.27 26.12
CA PHE A 453 -11.74 -1.10 26.58
C PHE A 453 -12.47 -1.47 27.88
N ASP A 454 -13.77 -1.19 27.92
CA ASP A 454 -14.64 -1.28 29.08
C ASP A 454 -15.54 -2.53 29.07
N ALA A 455 -15.56 -3.27 27.95
CA ALA A 455 -16.42 -4.45 27.78
C ALA A 455 -16.11 -5.59 28.77
N GLY A 456 -14.84 -5.75 29.16
CA GLY A 456 -14.40 -6.72 30.17
C GLY A 456 -14.49 -8.19 29.78
N GLN A 457 -14.99 -8.52 28.58
CA GLN A 457 -15.08 -9.88 28.04
C GLN A 457 -15.20 -9.87 26.50
N GLY A 458 -14.94 -11.02 25.89
CA GLY A 458 -15.02 -11.22 24.44
C GLY A 458 -13.74 -10.84 23.68
N GLY A 459 -13.71 -11.15 22.38
CA GLY A 459 -12.53 -10.94 21.51
C GLY A 459 -12.60 -9.68 20.63
N ARG A 460 -13.52 -8.75 20.92
CA ARG A 460 -13.71 -7.52 20.14
C ARG A 460 -13.87 -6.31 21.04
N VAL A 461 -13.44 -5.17 20.55
CA VAL A 461 -13.62 -3.84 21.16
C VAL A 461 -14.46 -2.97 20.24
N SER A 462 -15.23 -2.04 20.79
CA SER A 462 -16.00 -1.07 20.02
C SER A 462 -15.69 0.36 20.47
N ASP A 463 -15.77 1.30 19.55
CA ASP A 463 -15.64 2.71 19.88
C ASP A 463 -16.89 3.24 20.60
N THR A 464 -16.80 4.41 21.22
CA THR A 464 -17.92 5.03 21.95
C THR A 464 -19.13 5.36 21.07
N SER A 465 -18.96 5.45 19.74
CA SER A 465 -20.09 5.62 18.81
C SER A 465 -20.77 4.31 18.41
N GLY A 466 -20.14 3.17 18.69
CA GLY A 466 -20.60 1.84 18.28
C GLY A 466 -20.46 1.55 16.78
N LYS A 467 -19.74 2.40 16.03
CA LYS A 467 -19.60 2.30 14.57
C LYS A 467 -18.27 1.72 14.11
N GLN A 468 -17.24 1.81 14.95
CA GLN A 468 -15.92 1.27 14.68
C GLN A 468 -15.61 0.16 15.67
N HIS A 469 -15.01 -0.92 15.18
CA HIS A 469 -14.68 -2.10 15.96
C HIS A 469 -13.20 -2.45 15.80
N GLY A 470 -12.67 -3.16 16.80
CA GLY A 470 -11.35 -3.78 16.76
C GLY A 470 -11.40 -5.25 17.18
N THR A 471 -10.42 -6.01 16.73
CA THR A 471 -10.24 -7.44 17.05
C THR A 471 -9.05 -7.60 17.98
N ILE A 472 -9.23 -8.37 19.06
CA ILE A 472 -8.18 -8.65 20.04
C ILE A 472 -7.38 -9.87 19.59
N HIS A 473 -6.05 -9.73 19.52
CA HIS A 473 -5.09 -10.80 19.23
C HIS A 473 -4.22 -11.03 20.46
N GLY A 474 -4.58 -12.05 21.25
CA GLY A 474 -3.82 -12.50 22.43
C GLY A 474 -4.03 -11.67 23.71
N ALA A 475 -4.31 -10.36 23.62
CA ALA A 475 -4.44 -9.51 24.80
C ALA A 475 -5.62 -9.95 25.69
N THR A 476 -5.48 -9.79 27.01
CA THR A 476 -6.48 -10.26 27.99
C THR A 476 -7.12 -9.13 28.77
N TRP A 477 -8.35 -9.32 29.23
CA TRP A 477 -9.04 -8.35 30.07
C TRP A 477 -8.44 -8.29 31.47
N ALA A 478 -8.25 -7.08 31.99
CA ALA A 478 -7.71 -6.82 33.32
C ALA A 478 -8.46 -5.68 34.03
N GLU A 479 -8.16 -5.49 35.30
CA GLU A 479 -8.64 -4.34 36.07
C GLU A 479 -7.95 -3.05 35.58
N GLY A 480 -8.76 -2.03 35.29
CA GLY A 480 -8.34 -0.71 34.82
C GLY A 480 -8.27 0.31 35.96
N ARG A 481 -8.18 1.61 35.60
CA ARG A 481 -8.26 2.71 36.58
C ARG A 481 -9.64 2.74 37.22
N ASN A 482 -9.68 3.19 38.48
CA ASN A 482 -10.93 3.49 39.18
C ASN A 482 -11.93 2.31 39.21
N GLY A 483 -11.42 1.07 39.28
CA GLY A 483 -12.26 -0.15 39.24
C GLY A 483 -12.87 -0.47 37.86
N GLY A 484 -12.39 0.18 36.81
CA GLY A 484 -12.78 -0.06 35.42
C GLY A 484 -12.13 -1.30 34.81
N ARG A 485 -12.13 -1.37 33.47
CA ARG A 485 -11.49 -2.46 32.71
C ARG A 485 -10.39 -1.90 31.81
N ALA A 486 -9.42 -2.75 31.51
CA ALA A 486 -8.33 -2.48 30.58
C ALA A 486 -7.95 -3.76 29.83
N LEU A 487 -7.13 -3.62 28.80
CA LEU A 487 -6.47 -4.74 28.14
C LEU A 487 -5.02 -4.85 28.63
N ARG A 488 -4.60 -6.09 28.92
CA ARG A 488 -3.25 -6.47 29.31
C ARG A 488 -2.49 -7.02 28.12
N PHE A 489 -1.28 -6.50 27.96
CA PHE A 489 -0.30 -6.88 26.95
C PHE A 489 0.97 -7.36 27.66
N SER A 490 1.64 -8.37 27.11
CA SER A 490 2.88 -8.97 27.61
C SER A 490 4.06 -8.80 26.63
N GLY A 491 3.83 -8.13 25.50
CA GLY A 491 4.86 -7.75 24.53
C GLY A 491 4.75 -8.46 23.17
N ALA A 492 3.70 -9.25 22.95
CA ALA A 492 3.46 -9.98 21.69
C ALA A 492 2.01 -9.79 21.17
N GLU A 493 1.13 -9.24 21.99
CA GLU A 493 -0.29 -9.09 21.70
C GLU A 493 -0.60 -7.74 21.04
N TYR A 494 -1.73 -7.67 20.34
CA TYR A 494 -2.21 -6.43 19.76
C TYR A 494 -3.73 -6.39 19.61
N VAL A 495 -4.26 -5.20 19.40
CA VAL A 495 -5.64 -5.01 18.91
C VAL A 495 -5.56 -4.42 17.50
N ALA A 496 -6.12 -5.13 16.53
CA ALA A 496 -6.29 -4.68 15.17
C ALA A 496 -7.54 -3.79 15.06
N LEU A 497 -7.36 -2.52 14.72
CA LEU A 497 -8.42 -1.54 14.46
C LEU A 497 -8.64 -1.35 12.94
N THR A 498 -9.33 -0.29 12.53
CA THR A 498 -9.66 -0.01 11.12
C THR A 498 -8.42 0.31 10.27
N THR A 499 -8.54 0.26 8.94
CA THR A 499 -7.43 0.48 7.98
C THR A 499 -7.33 1.94 7.48
N ALA A 500 -7.76 2.92 8.28
CA ALA A 500 -7.90 4.32 7.83
C ALA A 500 -6.59 5.13 7.76
N ASP A 501 -6.55 6.11 6.85
CA ASP A 501 -5.39 6.96 6.57
C ASP A 501 -5.45 8.32 7.25
N LEU A 502 -4.29 8.85 7.64
CA LEU A 502 -4.13 10.25 8.04
C LEU A 502 -3.72 11.11 6.86
N TYR A 503 -4.61 12.02 6.47
CA TYR A 503 -4.37 13.02 5.43
C TYR A 503 -3.77 14.29 6.03
N ASP A 504 -3.58 15.32 5.20
CA ASP A 504 -3.14 16.66 5.59
C ASP A 504 -4.19 17.38 6.46
N SER A 505 -4.43 16.82 7.64
CA SER A 505 -5.38 17.31 8.62
C SER A 505 -4.74 17.29 9.98
N ASP A 506 -5.08 18.29 10.78
CA ASP A 506 -4.83 18.29 12.21
C ASP A 506 -5.41 17.03 12.85
N PHE A 507 -4.72 16.49 13.84
CA PHE A 507 -5.19 15.32 14.57
C PHE A 507 -4.74 15.32 16.03
N THR A 508 -5.35 14.44 16.82
CA THR A 508 -4.85 14.04 18.14
C THR A 508 -4.94 12.54 18.27
N LEU A 509 -3.86 11.91 18.72
CA LEU A 509 -3.86 10.54 19.25
C LEU A 509 -3.71 10.63 20.76
N ALA A 510 -4.49 9.88 21.52
CA ALA A 510 -4.34 9.83 22.96
C ALA A 510 -4.65 8.43 23.51
N ALA A 511 -4.05 8.10 24.65
CA ALA A 511 -4.27 6.84 25.33
C ALA A 511 -4.08 6.95 26.85
N TRP A 512 -4.80 6.09 27.58
CA TRP A 512 -4.47 5.79 28.98
C TRP A 512 -3.63 4.52 29.03
N VAL A 513 -2.42 4.63 29.57
CA VAL A 513 -1.42 3.56 29.62
C VAL A 513 -0.88 3.37 31.03
N ASN A 514 -0.51 2.13 31.37
CA ASN A 514 0.23 1.77 32.58
C ASN A 514 1.29 0.72 32.19
N PRO A 515 2.50 1.16 31.81
CA PRO A 515 3.60 0.26 31.44
C PRO A 515 4.00 -0.61 32.64
N ARG A 516 4.31 -1.88 32.42
CA ARG A 516 4.76 -2.77 33.50
C ARG A 516 6.14 -2.33 34.01
N PRO A 517 6.38 -2.26 35.34
CA PRO A 517 7.73 -2.07 35.86
C PRO A 517 8.70 -3.14 35.34
N GLY A 518 9.89 -2.73 34.90
CA GLY A 518 10.91 -3.63 34.34
C GLY A 518 10.69 -3.99 32.87
N SER A 519 9.73 -3.36 32.18
CA SER A 519 9.53 -3.53 30.74
C SER A 519 10.39 -2.59 29.89
N GLU A 520 11.17 -1.71 30.52
CA GLU A 520 12.09 -0.77 29.88
C GLU A 520 13.26 -1.47 29.17
N GLY A 521 14.08 -0.71 28.44
CA GLY A 521 15.21 -1.24 27.67
C GLY A 521 14.86 -1.66 26.24
N ARG A 522 13.60 -1.51 25.83
CA ARG A 522 13.13 -1.65 24.45
C ARG A 522 12.02 -0.64 24.12
N GLU A 523 11.90 -0.31 22.85
CA GLU A 523 10.78 0.46 22.34
C GLU A 523 9.49 -0.38 22.38
N ARG A 524 8.37 0.27 22.77
CA ARG A 524 7.07 -0.36 23.02
C ARG A 524 5.96 0.49 22.42
N HIS A 525 5.19 -0.06 21.49
CA HIS A 525 4.19 0.70 20.74
C HIS A 525 2.86 0.80 21.50
N VAL A 526 2.38 2.02 21.72
CA VAL A 526 1.03 2.26 22.24
C VAL A 526 0.02 2.13 21.10
N LEU A 527 0.27 2.85 20.00
CA LEU A 527 -0.55 2.82 18.79
C LEU A 527 0.37 2.97 17.58
N SER A 528 0.23 2.12 16.56
CA SER A 528 1.02 2.23 15.34
C SER A 528 0.27 1.84 14.08
N LYS A 529 0.78 2.31 12.95
CA LYS A 529 0.34 1.97 11.60
C LYS A 529 1.59 1.86 10.71
N GLU A 530 2.56 1.08 11.17
CA GLU A 530 3.83 0.84 10.47
C GLU A 530 4.20 -0.65 10.47
N ARG A 531 5.17 -1.01 9.62
CA ARG A 531 5.60 -2.39 9.37
C ARG A 531 7.11 -2.55 9.55
N ASN A 532 7.51 -3.65 10.20
CA ASN A 532 8.91 -4.04 10.29
C ASN A 532 9.53 -4.27 8.90
N GLY A 533 10.72 -3.72 8.68
CA GLY A 533 11.50 -3.86 7.44
C GLY A 533 11.02 -3.01 6.26
N VAL A 534 10.02 -2.12 6.45
CA VAL A 534 9.51 -1.24 5.39
C VAL A 534 9.60 0.22 5.85
N ASN A 535 10.55 0.97 5.29
CA ASN A 535 10.87 2.34 5.70
C ASN A 535 9.96 3.47 5.18
N PRO A 536 9.28 3.40 4.01
CA PRO A 536 8.34 4.46 3.65
C PRO A 536 7.05 4.36 4.47
N MET A 537 6.48 5.51 4.82
CA MET A 537 5.12 5.63 5.39
C MET A 537 4.95 5.00 6.78
N GLN A 538 5.71 5.48 7.76
CA GLN A 538 5.65 4.95 9.13
C GLN A 538 4.90 5.90 10.07
N LEU A 539 4.09 5.32 10.95
CA LEU A 539 3.48 6.02 12.08
C LEU A 539 3.55 5.14 13.33
N ALA A 540 4.25 5.60 14.35
CA ALA A 540 4.17 5.03 15.69
C ALA A 540 4.09 6.09 16.76
N PHE A 541 3.20 5.82 17.71
CA PHE A 541 3.09 6.48 18.99
C PHE A 541 3.52 5.46 20.04
N TYR A 542 4.67 5.70 20.67
CA TYR A 542 5.42 4.66 21.37
C TYR A 542 6.06 5.18 22.67
N LEU A 543 6.58 4.24 23.47
CA LEU A 543 7.48 4.51 24.58
C LEU A 543 8.89 4.05 24.19
N SER A 544 9.89 4.92 24.34
CA SER A 544 11.29 4.60 24.06
C SER A 544 11.84 3.55 25.05
N PRO A 545 13.06 3.04 24.84
CA PRO A 545 13.76 2.21 25.83
C PRO A 545 13.86 2.86 27.21
N GLU A 546 13.97 4.19 27.28
CA GLU A 546 14.00 5.00 28.51
C GLU A 546 12.61 5.39 29.02
N ASN A 547 11.55 4.81 28.45
CA ASN A 547 10.15 5.13 28.76
C ASN A 547 9.75 6.58 28.44
N HIS A 548 10.45 7.25 27.51
CA HIS A 548 10.02 8.55 27.01
C HIS A 548 8.88 8.38 26.02
N LEU A 549 7.96 9.34 25.97
CA LEU A 549 6.90 9.34 24.99
C LEU A 549 7.46 9.74 23.63
N GLY A 550 7.21 8.93 22.60
CA GLY A 550 7.73 9.14 21.25
C GLY A 550 6.64 9.20 20.19
N LEU A 551 6.88 10.03 19.18
CA LEU A 551 6.20 9.98 17.89
C LEU A 551 7.22 9.75 16.79
N ARG A 552 6.82 8.85 15.90
CA ARG A 552 7.42 8.57 14.62
C ARG A 552 6.36 8.81 13.56
N LEU A 553 6.67 9.65 12.58
CA LEU A 553 5.73 9.97 11.50
C LEU A 553 6.50 10.30 10.21
N SER A 554 6.41 9.45 9.20
CA SER A 554 7.02 9.66 7.89
C SER A 554 6.06 9.35 6.74
N ASP A 555 6.31 9.97 5.59
CA ASP A 555 5.94 9.50 4.25
C ASP A 555 7.19 9.02 3.50
N ASP A 556 7.05 8.69 2.21
CA ASP A 556 8.10 8.07 1.37
C ASP A 556 9.51 8.65 1.57
N THR A 557 9.65 9.99 1.64
CA THR A 557 10.96 10.67 1.76
C THR A 557 11.00 11.81 2.77
N THR A 558 9.88 12.16 3.42
CA THR A 558 9.80 13.27 4.37
C THR A 558 9.14 12.83 5.67
N GLY A 559 9.50 13.42 6.81
CA GLY A 559 8.96 13.00 8.09
C GLY A 559 9.64 13.61 9.30
N VAL A 560 9.27 13.09 10.46
CA VAL A 560 9.88 13.37 11.75
C VAL A 560 10.32 12.04 12.35
N TRP A 561 11.63 11.93 12.60
CA TRP A 561 12.26 10.67 12.97
C TRP A 561 13.50 10.85 13.86
N PRO A 562 13.55 10.18 15.02
CA PRO A 562 12.48 10.06 16.02
C PRO A 562 12.22 11.40 16.72
N PHE A 563 11.01 11.60 17.26
CA PHE A 563 10.67 12.77 18.08
C PHE A 563 10.12 12.34 19.44
N GLU A 564 10.89 12.59 20.49
CA GLU A 564 10.63 12.07 21.84
C GLU A 564 10.60 13.17 22.90
N SER A 565 9.87 12.91 23.98
CA SER A 565 9.95 13.70 25.22
C SER A 565 11.27 13.46 25.95
N LYS A 566 11.62 14.39 26.84
CA LYS A 566 12.70 14.18 27.82
C LYS A 566 12.20 13.58 29.14
N GLU A 567 10.89 13.59 29.32
CA GLU A 567 10.25 13.11 30.54
C GLU A 567 9.80 11.68 30.36
N THR A 568 9.96 10.92 31.44
CA THR A 568 9.64 9.50 31.55
C THR A 568 8.17 9.31 31.90
N VAL A 569 7.49 8.42 31.18
CA VAL A 569 6.19 7.88 31.58
C VAL A 569 6.43 6.90 32.72
N ALA A 570 5.79 7.12 33.88
CA ALA A 570 5.99 6.25 35.05
C ALA A 570 5.46 4.83 34.78
N ALA A 571 6.26 3.82 35.13
CA ALA A 571 5.84 2.42 35.06
C ALA A 571 5.11 2.01 36.35
N GLY A 572 4.12 1.13 36.25
CA GLY A 572 3.24 0.72 37.33
C GLY A 572 2.15 1.74 37.67
N GLU A 573 2.20 2.93 37.07
CA GLU A 573 1.26 4.02 37.28
C GLU A 573 0.51 4.36 36.01
N TRP A 574 -0.73 4.81 36.16
CA TRP A 574 -1.54 5.22 35.04
C TRP A 574 -1.18 6.62 34.58
N SER A 575 -0.86 6.74 33.28
CA SER A 575 -0.56 8.01 32.62
C SER A 575 -1.45 8.20 31.40
N HIS A 576 -1.92 9.43 31.20
CA HIS A 576 -2.54 9.83 29.95
C HIS A 576 -1.47 10.38 29.01
N VAL A 577 -1.27 9.73 27.88
CA VAL A 577 -0.30 10.12 26.86
C VAL A 577 -1.04 10.63 25.63
N ALA A 578 -0.59 11.73 25.04
CA ALA A 578 -1.18 12.24 23.82
C ALA A 578 -0.16 12.90 22.89
N VAL A 579 -0.52 12.93 21.61
CA VAL A 579 0.19 13.70 20.58
C VAL A 579 -0.81 14.47 19.74
N THR A 580 -0.53 15.74 19.46
CA THR A 580 -1.33 16.59 18.58
C THR A 580 -0.52 17.01 17.36
N ARG A 581 -1.23 17.19 16.24
CA ARG A 581 -0.73 17.87 15.05
C ARG A 581 -1.58 19.08 14.75
N ARG A 582 -0.96 20.26 14.62
CA ARG A 582 -1.59 21.50 14.15
C ARG A 582 -0.79 22.08 12.98
N GLY A 583 -1.28 21.89 11.76
CA GLY A 583 -0.54 22.20 10.55
C GLY A 583 0.75 21.38 10.45
N ARG A 584 1.90 22.02 10.68
CA ARG A 584 3.21 21.37 10.72
C ARG A 584 3.73 21.13 12.13
N GLU A 585 3.16 21.77 13.14
CA GLU A 585 3.54 21.60 14.54
C GLU A 585 3.05 20.24 15.06
N LEU A 586 3.93 19.51 15.73
CA LEU A 586 3.65 18.29 16.46
C LEU A 586 4.01 18.50 17.93
N ALA A 587 3.14 18.07 18.84
CA ALA A 587 3.33 18.28 20.27
C ALA A 587 2.95 17.03 21.09
N LEU A 588 3.82 16.65 22.02
CA LEU A 588 3.62 15.52 22.94
C LEU A 588 3.15 16.02 24.30
N TYR A 589 2.19 15.32 24.88
CA TYR A 589 1.59 15.64 26.17
C TYR A 589 1.60 14.42 27.10
N LEU A 590 1.98 14.65 28.35
CA LEU A 590 1.92 13.69 29.44
C LEU A 590 1.02 14.25 30.55
N ASN A 591 -0.04 13.53 30.89
CA ASN A 591 -1.06 13.94 31.86
C ASN A 591 -1.61 15.36 31.57
N GLY A 592 -1.76 15.67 30.28
CA GLY A 592 -2.26 16.95 29.78
C GLY A 592 -1.23 18.09 29.75
N ARG A 593 -0.03 17.88 30.30
CA ARG A 593 1.06 18.86 30.23
C ARG A 593 1.90 18.64 28.99
N LEU A 594 2.24 19.73 28.28
CA LEU A 594 3.14 19.70 27.14
C LEU A 594 4.55 19.28 27.60
N VAL A 595 5.11 18.23 26.97
CA VAL A 595 6.45 17.69 27.30
C VAL A 595 7.46 17.81 26.17
N ALA A 596 7.00 17.94 24.91
CA ALA A 596 7.86 18.23 23.77
C ALA A 596 7.06 18.84 22.61
N ARG A 597 7.73 19.58 21.73
CA ARG A 597 7.17 20.04 20.45
C ARG A 597 8.22 20.05 19.34
N THR A 598 7.80 19.89 18.09
CA THR A 598 8.65 20.02 16.89
C THR A 598 7.81 20.47 15.68
N GLU A 599 8.47 20.78 14.57
CA GLU A 599 7.82 21.05 13.28
C GLU A 599 8.25 20.02 12.24
N SER A 600 7.30 19.59 11.41
CA SER A 600 7.57 18.78 10.22
C SER A 600 8.01 19.65 9.04
N ALA A 601 9.02 19.20 8.29
CA ALA A 601 9.55 19.92 7.12
C ALA A 601 8.53 20.00 5.95
N ALA A 602 7.60 19.04 5.88
CA ALA A 602 6.59 18.93 4.84
C ALA A 602 5.23 18.53 5.43
N VAL A 603 4.19 18.65 4.60
CA VAL A 603 2.87 18.07 4.90
C VAL A 603 2.98 16.56 4.75
N ILE A 604 2.79 15.82 5.85
CA ILE A 604 2.94 14.37 5.85
C ILE A 604 1.60 13.72 5.49
N HIS A 605 1.63 12.84 4.49
CA HIS A 605 0.50 11.99 4.11
C HIS A 605 0.80 10.53 4.41
N HIS A 606 0.07 9.94 5.35
CA HIS A 606 0.30 8.56 5.76
C HIS A 606 -0.75 7.64 5.14
N ARG A 607 -0.45 7.11 3.94
CA ARG A 607 -1.39 6.40 3.02
C ARG A 607 -1.12 4.90 2.85
N ASN A 608 -0.81 4.17 3.91
CA ASN A 608 -0.60 2.73 3.83
C ASN A 608 -1.88 1.97 4.22
N ARG A 609 -2.07 0.74 3.74
CA ARG A 609 -3.24 -0.08 4.07
C ARG A 609 -3.11 -0.91 5.33
N LEU A 610 -2.07 -0.67 6.14
CA LEU A 610 -1.91 -1.38 7.40
C LEU A 610 -3.09 -1.05 8.31
N GLU A 611 -3.57 -2.05 9.04
CA GLU A 611 -4.48 -1.83 10.15
C GLU A 611 -3.79 -0.96 11.21
N TRP A 612 -4.57 -0.14 11.91
CA TRP A 612 -4.10 0.50 13.13
C TRP A 612 -3.94 -0.57 14.22
N ARG A 613 -2.82 -0.55 14.93
CA ARG A 613 -2.50 -1.54 15.96
C ARG A 613 -2.27 -0.88 17.29
N VAL A 614 -3.08 -1.28 18.27
CA VAL A 614 -2.83 -0.96 19.67
C VAL A 614 -1.94 -2.03 20.24
N GLY A 615 -0.85 -1.63 20.89
CA GLY A 615 0.02 -2.55 21.61
C GLY A 615 1.13 -3.21 20.81
N ALA A 616 1.25 -3.02 19.49
CA ALA A 616 2.37 -3.55 18.70
C ALA A 616 2.53 -2.87 17.33
N ARG A 617 3.67 -3.13 16.69
CA ARG A 617 3.93 -2.91 15.26
C ARG A 617 3.51 -4.12 14.42
N TYR A 618 3.18 -3.90 13.15
CA TYR A 618 2.99 -5.01 12.19
C TYR A 618 4.34 -5.65 11.81
N ALA A 619 4.51 -6.94 12.06
CA ALA A 619 5.73 -7.67 11.70
C ALA A 619 5.40 -9.02 11.07
N PRO A 620 5.61 -9.18 9.75
CA PRO A 620 5.26 -10.41 9.05
C PRO A 620 6.20 -11.58 9.33
N GLY A 621 7.36 -11.35 9.96
CA GLY A 621 8.33 -12.38 10.34
C GLY A 621 8.25 -12.84 11.81
N SER A 622 7.25 -12.41 12.55
CA SER A 622 6.95 -12.88 13.92
C SER A 622 5.53 -13.46 13.97
N ASP A 623 4.94 -13.63 15.16
CA ASP A 623 3.50 -13.95 15.37
C ASP A 623 2.53 -12.85 14.87
N GLY A 624 3.03 -11.99 13.98
CA GLY A 624 2.38 -10.81 13.48
C GLY A 624 2.76 -9.55 14.24
N ALA A 625 3.42 -9.61 15.42
CA ALA A 625 3.68 -8.46 16.29
C ALA A 625 5.17 -8.22 16.57
N ASP A 626 5.57 -6.96 16.68
CA ASP A 626 6.93 -6.54 17.05
C ASP A 626 6.85 -5.23 17.85
N PHE A 627 7.88 -4.89 18.62
CA PHE A 627 7.88 -3.73 19.53
C PHE A 627 6.64 -3.70 20.45
N GLY A 628 6.25 -4.87 20.95
CA GLY A 628 5.00 -5.02 21.69
C GLY A 628 4.99 -4.30 23.03
N PHE A 629 3.85 -3.70 23.36
CA PHE A 629 3.58 -3.07 24.64
C PHE A 629 3.52 -4.12 25.75
N ASP A 630 4.03 -3.76 26.92
CA ASP A 630 4.04 -4.63 28.09
C ASP A 630 3.50 -3.83 29.27
N GLY A 631 2.28 -4.15 29.68
CA GLY A 631 1.50 -3.35 30.62
C GLY A 631 0.01 -3.36 30.32
N LEU A 632 -0.68 -2.31 30.76
CA LEU A 632 -2.11 -2.12 30.58
C LEU A 632 -2.40 -0.91 29.68
N ILE A 633 -3.41 -1.04 28.82
CA ILE A 633 -3.99 0.07 28.07
C ILE A 633 -5.49 0.07 28.37
N GLU A 634 -6.02 1.19 28.85
CA GLU A 634 -7.45 1.36 29.15
C GLU A 634 -8.19 1.99 27.99
N SER A 635 -7.57 2.92 27.28
CA SER A 635 -8.23 3.55 26.14
C SER A 635 -7.25 4.03 25.09
N VAL A 636 -7.76 4.13 23.87
CA VAL A 636 -7.09 4.77 22.73
C VAL A 636 -8.11 5.60 21.99
N GLY A 637 -7.74 6.84 21.67
CA GLY A 637 -8.60 7.81 21.02
C GLY A 637 -7.95 8.49 19.83
N PHE A 638 -8.79 8.80 18.85
CA PHE A 638 -8.47 9.50 17.62
C PHE A 638 -9.40 10.70 17.42
N TRP A 639 -8.83 11.88 17.18
CA TRP A 639 -9.57 13.08 16.79
C TRP A 639 -8.99 13.65 15.49
N THR A 640 -9.85 14.14 14.58
CA THR A 640 -9.46 14.84 13.34
C THR A 640 -9.18 16.34 13.56
N ARG A 641 -8.71 16.69 14.76
CA ARG A 641 -8.24 18.03 15.11
C ARG A 641 -7.19 17.96 16.22
N ALA A 642 -6.36 18.98 16.34
CA ALA A 642 -5.56 19.19 17.54
C ALA A 642 -6.48 19.56 18.73
N LEU A 643 -6.50 18.72 19.77
CA LEU A 643 -7.10 19.07 21.06
C LEU A 643 -6.26 20.16 21.72
N THR A 644 -6.90 21.03 22.49
CA THR A 644 -6.19 22.09 23.21
C THR A 644 -5.55 21.55 24.49
N PRO A 645 -4.52 22.22 25.04
CA PRO A 645 -3.96 21.85 26.35
C PRO A 645 -5.03 21.77 27.46
N GLU A 646 -6.05 22.62 27.45
CA GLU A 646 -7.14 22.62 28.45
C GLU A 646 -8.10 21.43 28.30
N GLU A 647 -8.21 20.88 27.09
CA GLU A 647 -8.93 19.63 26.85
C GLU A 647 -8.08 18.45 27.33
N LEU A 648 -6.80 18.41 26.95
CA LEU A 648 -5.87 17.35 27.34
C LEU A 648 -5.56 17.32 28.85
N ALA A 649 -5.68 18.45 29.55
CA ALA A 649 -5.60 18.54 31.00
C ALA A 649 -6.77 17.86 31.73
N ARG A 650 -7.85 17.51 31.00
CA ARG A 650 -9.01 16.79 31.53
C ARG A 650 -9.24 15.51 30.73
N PRO A 651 -8.30 14.55 30.78
CA PRO A 651 -8.30 13.35 29.94
C PRO A 651 -9.59 12.51 30.05
N ASP A 652 -10.19 12.45 31.23
CA ASP A 652 -11.45 11.71 31.46
C ASP A 652 -12.70 12.45 30.93
N ALA A 653 -12.59 13.75 30.69
CA ALA A 653 -13.63 14.60 30.13
C ALA A 653 -13.35 15.00 28.68
N LEU A 654 -12.43 14.29 28.00
CA LEU A 654 -12.17 14.53 26.59
C LEU A 654 -13.47 14.39 25.79
N PRO A 655 -13.74 15.31 24.87
CA PRO A 655 -14.96 15.27 24.09
C PRO A 655 -15.01 13.99 23.27
N ALA A 656 -16.17 13.33 23.26
CA ALA A 656 -16.40 12.18 22.41
C ALA A 656 -16.01 12.54 20.96
N PRO A 657 -15.12 11.76 20.33
CA PRO A 657 -14.70 12.02 18.96
C PRO A 657 -15.92 12.14 18.02
N GLY A 658 -16.01 13.23 17.26
CA GLY A 658 -17.14 13.49 16.36
C GLY A 658 -18.37 14.15 17.00
N ALA A 659 -18.38 14.37 18.32
CA ALA A 659 -19.27 15.34 18.92
C ALA A 659 -18.80 16.73 18.46
N GLY A 660 -19.59 17.41 17.61
CA GLY A 660 -19.36 18.82 17.30
C GLY A 660 -19.19 19.63 18.58
N ALA A 661 -18.57 20.81 18.49
CA ALA A 661 -18.30 21.65 19.65
C ALA A 661 -19.53 21.78 20.59
N PRO A 662 -19.36 21.96 21.90
CA PRO A 662 -20.50 22.14 22.79
C PRO A 662 -21.43 23.24 22.27
N TRP A 663 -22.73 22.99 22.37
CA TRP A 663 -23.75 23.96 21.97
C TRP A 663 -23.65 25.21 22.84
N THR A 664 -23.50 26.36 22.20
CA THR A 664 -23.49 27.68 22.84
C THR A 664 -24.81 28.38 22.54
N LYS A 665 -25.40 29.04 23.55
CA LYS A 665 -26.62 29.84 23.36
C LYS A 665 -26.27 31.13 22.61
N ALA A 666 -26.77 31.25 21.39
CA ALA A 666 -26.57 32.41 20.50
C ALA A 666 -27.66 33.48 20.65
N GLY A 667 -28.83 33.10 21.17
CA GLY A 667 -29.94 34.01 21.37
C GLY A 667 -31.13 33.30 22.01
N ALA A 668 -32.18 34.06 22.30
CA ALA A 668 -33.45 33.55 22.80
C ALA A 668 -34.60 34.43 22.31
N TRP A 669 -35.81 33.88 22.34
CA TRP A 669 -37.05 34.63 22.16
C TRP A 669 -37.98 34.39 23.35
N ALA A 670 -38.68 35.44 23.76
CA ALA A 670 -39.60 35.42 24.89
C ALA A 670 -40.93 34.73 24.54
N GLU A 671 -41.67 34.32 25.57
CA GLU A 671 -42.92 33.56 25.45
C GLU A 671 -43.96 34.33 24.60
N ASP A 672 -44.15 35.61 24.91
CA ASP A 672 -45.09 36.53 24.26
C ASP A 672 -44.71 36.88 22.81
N ALA A 673 -43.50 36.56 22.36
CA ALA A 673 -43.02 36.87 21.02
C ALA A 673 -43.69 36.03 19.91
N LEU A 674 -44.23 34.84 20.24
CA LEU A 674 -44.76 33.89 19.26
C LEU A 674 -46.21 33.50 19.53
N GLY A 675 -47.08 33.85 18.58
CA GLY A 675 -48.46 33.37 18.48
C GLY A 675 -48.70 32.51 17.24
N ARG A 676 -49.96 32.40 16.81
CA ARG A 676 -50.36 31.65 15.60
C ARG A 676 -49.97 32.33 14.28
N ARG A 677 -49.62 33.62 14.32
CA ARG A 677 -49.14 34.36 13.16
C ARG A 677 -47.65 34.07 12.94
N TRP A 678 -47.22 34.12 11.68
CA TRP A 678 -45.81 34.03 11.35
C TRP A 678 -45.09 35.30 11.81
N THR A 679 -44.09 35.14 12.68
CA THR A 679 -43.22 36.21 13.16
C THR A 679 -41.82 36.00 12.59
N THR A 680 -41.18 37.07 12.12
CA THR A 680 -39.77 37.03 11.70
C THR A 680 -38.89 37.26 12.93
N LEU A 681 -37.94 36.36 13.17
CA LEU A 681 -36.88 36.52 14.16
C LEU A 681 -35.53 36.66 13.46
N GLU A 682 -34.67 37.50 14.04
CA GLU A 682 -33.29 37.68 13.60
C GLU A 682 -32.34 37.44 14.77
N PHE A 683 -31.28 36.68 14.53
CA PHE A 683 -30.27 36.35 15.53
C PHE A 683 -28.89 36.71 15.00
N ASP A 684 -28.19 37.59 15.71
CA ASP A 684 -26.81 37.91 15.40
C ASP A 684 -25.90 36.76 15.83
N LEU A 685 -25.41 36.01 14.84
CA LEU A 685 -24.51 34.87 15.05
C LEU A 685 -23.04 35.28 14.96
N SER A 686 -22.73 36.55 14.65
CA SER A 686 -21.36 37.03 14.42
C SER A 686 -20.39 36.70 15.56
N PRO A 687 -20.77 36.87 16.86
CA PRO A 687 -19.86 36.55 17.97
C PRO A 687 -19.50 35.07 18.06
N PHE A 688 -20.35 34.20 17.50
CA PHE A 688 -20.23 32.75 17.60
C PHE A 688 -19.60 32.12 16.35
N ILE A 689 -19.33 32.92 15.32
CA ILE A 689 -18.73 32.50 14.05
C ILE A 689 -17.38 33.22 13.84
N PRO A 690 -16.40 33.04 14.75
CA PRO A 690 -15.14 33.80 14.71
C PRO A 690 -14.19 33.37 13.58
N ALA A 691 -14.41 32.22 12.94
CA ALA A 691 -13.46 31.62 11.99
C ALA A 691 -14.16 31.05 10.75
N ALA A 692 -13.39 30.88 9.67
CA ALA A 692 -13.83 30.25 8.43
C ALA A 692 -13.92 28.72 8.59
N ARG A 693 -15.06 28.23 9.11
CA ARG A 693 -15.37 26.81 9.27
C ARG A 693 -16.87 26.53 9.12
N GLN A 694 -17.30 25.29 9.32
CA GLN A 694 -18.73 24.97 9.37
C GLN A 694 -19.28 25.19 10.79
N TYR A 695 -20.54 25.58 10.87
CA TYR A 695 -21.28 25.75 12.10
C TYR A 695 -22.64 25.07 11.97
N GLU A 696 -23.14 24.50 13.06
CA GLU A 696 -24.52 24.04 13.17
C GLU A 696 -25.31 25.04 14.02
N VAL A 697 -26.49 25.43 13.56
CA VAL A 697 -27.44 26.28 14.30
C VAL A 697 -28.78 25.56 14.44
N GLU A 698 -29.39 25.66 15.61
CA GLU A 698 -30.64 24.97 15.96
C GLU A 698 -31.54 25.89 16.78
N LEU A 699 -32.83 25.94 16.43
CA LEU A 699 -33.85 26.62 17.23
C LEU A 699 -34.50 25.59 18.17
N ARG A 700 -34.36 25.82 19.48
CA ARG A 700 -34.86 24.94 20.55
C ARG A 700 -35.98 25.62 21.34
N PRO A 701 -37.25 25.23 21.14
CA PRO A 701 -38.33 25.73 22.00
C PRO A 701 -38.14 25.22 23.44
N ILE A 702 -38.28 26.12 24.42
CA ILE A 702 -38.27 25.80 25.86
C ILE A 702 -39.74 25.76 26.31
N ALA A 703 -40.17 24.63 26.86
CA ALA A 703 -41.54 24.36 27.28
C ALA A 703 -42.58 24.55 26.15
N ALA A 704 -42.80 23.50 25.35
CA ALA A 704 -43.81 23.50 24.29
C ALA A 704 -45.05 22.69 24.71
N PRO A 705 -46.13 23.31 25.24
CA PRO A 705 -47.46 22.68 25.24
C PRO A 705 -48.13 22.72 23.85
N ALA A 706 -47.50 23.39 22.87
CA ALA A 706 -48.01 23.67 21.53
C ALA A 706 -46.91 23.48 20.47
N GLY A 707 -47.22 22.90 19.30
CA GLY A 707 -46.23 22.64 18.25
C GLY A 707 -45.53 23.90 17.71
N PHE A 708 -44.34 23.72 17.14
CA PHE A 708 -43.46 24.80 16.65
C PHE A 708 -43.12 24.58 15.17
N GLU A 709 -43.32 25.61 14.34
CA GLU A 709 -43.02 25.57 12.91
C GLU A 709 -42.05 26.67 12.51
N VAL A 710 -41.16 26.34 11.57
CA VAL A 710 -40.17 27.25 10.99
C VAL A 710 -40.27 27.25 9.47
N ARG A 711 -40.09 28.40 8.84
CA ARG A 711 -39.98 28.54 7.38
C ARG A 711 -39.07 29.70 6.99
N ALA A 712 -38.78 29.79 5.69
CA ALA A 712 -37.99 30.85 5.09
C ALA A 712 -36.69 31.19 5.86
N PRO A 713 -35.86 30.20 6.23
CA PRO A 713 -34.58 30.47 6.86
C PRO A 713 -33.66 31.16 5.84
N MET A 714 -33.10 32.29 6.22
CA MET A 714 -32.21 33.10 5.41
C MET A 714 -31.00 33.50 6.23
N LEU A 715 -29.81 33.32 5.68
CA LEU A 715 -28.59 33.86 6.26
C LEU A 715 -28.29 35.19 5.60
N LEU A 716 -28.13 36.24 6.39
CA LEU A 716 -27.65 37.53 5.95
C LEU A 716 -26.17 37.61 6.30
N PHE A 717 -25.33 37.86 5.30
CA PHE A 717 -23.91 38.06 5.48
C PHE A 717 -23.56 39.48 5.03
N GLU A 718 -23.04 40.29 5.96
CA GLU A 718 -22.81 41.73 5.74
C GLU A 718 -24.07 42.46 5.22
N GLY A 719 -25.25 42.03 5.70
CA GLY A 719 -26.55 42.57 5.28
C GLY A 719 -27.08 42.04 3.94
N LEU A 720 -26.31 41.25 3.20
CA LEU A 720 -26.72 40.65 1.93
C LEU A 720 -27.23 39.22 2.11
N GLU A 721 -28.28 38.85 1.38
CA GLU A 721 -28.80 37.48 1.38
C GLU A 721 -27.75 36.50 0.86
N ALA A 722 -27.50 35.45 1.63
CA ALA A 722 -26.43 34.49 1.36
C ALA A 722 -26.93 33.04 1.48
N PRO A 723 -27.95 32.62 0.69
CA PRO A 723 -28.59 31.33 0.81
C PRO A 723 -27.65 30.14 0.53
N ALA A 724 -26.60 30.35 -0.27
CA ALA A 724 -25.60 29.33 -0.58
C ALA A 724 -24.81 28.85 0.66
N PHE A 725 -24.76 29.64 1.73
CA PHE A 725 -24.06 29.27 2.97
C PHE A 725 -24.94 28.53 3.97
N LEU A 726 -26.25 28.40 3.73
CA LEU A 726 -27.18 27.79 4.68
C LEU A 726 -27.78 26.50 4.10
N THR A 727 -27.57 25.36 4.75
CA THR A 727 -28.12 24.07 4.34
C THR A 727 -28.99 23.48 5.45
N ARG A 728 -30.24 23.11 5.14
CA ARG A 728 -31.16 22.53 6.13
C ARG A 728 -30.71 21.13 6.56
N LEU A 729 -30.75 20.85 7.86
CA LEU A 729 -30.48 19.53 8.43
C LEU A 729 -31.76 18.67 8.52
N PRO A 730 -31.64 17.33 8.62
CA PRO A 730 -32.80 16.42 8.72
C PRO A 730 -33.66 16.63 9.97
N ARG A 731 -33.15 17.33 11.00
CA ARG A 731 -33.88 17.62 12.25
C ARG A 731 -34.84 18.80 12.07
N LYS A 732 -35.92 18.83 12.85
CA LYS A 732 -36.85 19.98 12.88
C LYS A 732 -36.10 21.21 13.40
N ALA A 733 -36.04 22.27 12.59
CA ALA A 733 -35.45 23.58 12.93
C ALA A 733 -33.93 23.63 13.17
N ALA A 734 -33.14 22.93 12.34
CA ALA A 734 -31.68 23.02 12.36
C ALA A 734 -31.05 23.21 10.96
N TRP A 735 -29.91 23.90 10.90
CA TRP A 735 -29.19 24.22 9.68
C TRP A 735 -27.66 24.19 9.86
N ASN A 736 -26.95 23.85 8.79
CA ASN A 736 -25.53 24.07 8.64
C ASN A 736 -25.26 25.45 8.03
N ILE A 737 -24.33 26.19 8.62
CA ILE A 737 -23.75 27.42 8.09
C ILE A 737 -22.33 27.10 7.61
N ASN A 738 -22.05 27.28 6.32
CA ASN A 738 -20.74 27.02 5.74
C ASN A 738 -19.95 28.33 5.50
N ARG A 739 -18.99 28.64 6.39
CA ARG A 739 -18.10 29.81 6.27
C ARG A 739 -16.73 29.50 5.65
N THR A 740 -16.48 28.27 5.19
CA THR A 740 -15.19 27.84 4.64
C THR A 740 -14.79 28.50 3.31
N GLN A 741 -15.73 29.15 2.61
CA GLN A 741 -15.49 29.77 1.31
C GLN A 741 -15.22 31.29 1.38
N ILE A 742 -15.15 31.86 2.59
CA ILE A 742 -14.98 33.31 2.80
C ILE A 742 -13.57 33.57 3.37
N PRO A 743 -12.78 34.49 2.78
CA PRO A 743 -11.42 34.81 3.26
C PRO A 743 -11.38 35.22 4.73
N THR A 744 -10.31 34.84 5.44
CA THR A 744 -10.08 35.16 6.86
C THR A 744 -9.84 36.67 7.09
N GLY A 745 -10.50 37.25 8.10
CA GLY A 745 -10.46 38.68 8.46
C GLY A 745 -11.43 38.99 9.63
N LYS A 746 -11.53 40.27 10.05
CA LYS A 746 -12.39 40.72 11.19
C LYS A 746 -13.81 40.08 11.17
N PRO A 747 -14.46 39.87 12.32
CA PRO A 747 -15.82 39.32 12.39
C PRO A 747 -16.75 40.11 11.48
N ARG A 748 -17.27 39.45 10.44
CA ARG A 748 -18.22 40.04 9.50
C ARG A 748 -19.63 39.68 9.95
N SER A 749 -20.54 40.65 9.90
CA SER A 749 -21.91 40.50 10.37
C SER A 749 -22.57 39.26 9.73
N THR A 750 -23.06 38.35 10.56
CA THR A 750 -23.74 37.12 10.14
C THR A 750 -25.01 36.98 10.94
N VAL A 751 -26.16 37.20 10.31
CA VAL A 751 -27.48 37.18 10.96
C VAL A 751 -28.31 36.03 10.39
N LEU A 752 -28.88 35.20 11.25
CA LEU A 752 -29.89 34.22 10.86
C LEU A 752 -31.27 34.88 10.98
N ARG A 753 -31.95 35.04 9.85
CA ARG A 753 -33.35 35.44 9.77
C ARG A 753 -34.22 34.21 9.53
N VAL A 754 -35.28 34.04 10.30
CA VAL A 754 -36.21 32.91 10.14
C VAL A 754 -37.62 33.32 10.50
N GLN A 755 -38.60 32.76 9.80
CA GLN A 755 -40.01 32.91 10.17
C GLN A 755 -40.46 31.73 11.02
N VAL A 756 -41.10 32.03 12.14
CA VAL A 756 -41.55 31.06 13.13
C VAL A 756 -43.01 31.29 13.53
N ARG A 757 -43.71 30.24 13.94
CA ARG A 757 -45.04 30.32 14.57
C ARG A 757 -45.30 29.18 15.54
N ALA A 758 -46.20 29.40 16.49
CA ALA A 758 -46.75 28.35 17.35
C ALA A 758 -48.03 27.76 16.71
N THR A 759 -48.24 26.44 16.82
CA THR A 759 -49.38 25.73 16.21
C THR A 759 -50.46 25.27 17.20
N GLY A 760 -50.24 25.40 18.52
CA GLY A 760 -51.22 25.05 19.57
C GLY A 760 -51.88 26.27 20.24
N LYS A 761 -52.51 26.07 21.42
CA LYS A 761 -52.97 27.15 22.31
C LYS A 761 -51.84 27.49 23.27
N GLY A 762 -51.34 28.74 23.23
CA GLY A 762 -50.29 29.22 24.12
C GLY A 762 -49.17 29.96 23.39
N HIS A 763 -48.33 30.57 24.21
CA HIS A 763 -47.10 31.29 23.87
C HIS A 763 -45.91 30.31 23.87
N ALA A 764 -44.85 30.59 23.10
CA ALA A 764 -43.72 29.66 22.97
C ALA A 764 -42.39 30.41 23.09
N ALA A 765 -41.67 30.19 24.19
CA ALA A 765 -40.30 30.67 24.37
C ALA A 765 -39.29 29.68 23.76
N GLY A 766 -38.06 30.12 23.55
CA GLY A 766 -36.99 29.22 23.15
C GLY A 766 -35.66 29.90 22.90
N GLU A 767 -34.70 29.09 22.49
CA GLU A 767 -33.30 29.44 22.36
C GLU A 767 -32.78 29.13 20.97
N VAL A 768 -31.80 29.92 20.53
CA VAL A 768 -30.98 29.60 19.38
C VAL A 768 -29.67 29.08 19.89
N MET A 769 -29.34 27.86 19.50
CA MET A 769 -28.10 27.21 19.86
C MET A 769 -27.20 27.15 18.63
N ILE A 770 -25.92 27.38 18.81
CA ILE A 770 -24.92 27.28 17.75
C ILE A 770 -23.71 26.48 18.25
N ARG A 771 -23.08 25.72 17.35
CA ARG A 771 -21.79 25.08 17.60
C ARG A 771 -20.93 25.08 16.37
N ALA A 772 -19.61 25.09 16.55
CA ALA A 772 -18.67 24.78 15.49
C ALA A 772 -18.74 23.29 15.13
N ARG A 773 -18.61 23.00 13.82
CA ARG A 773 -18.57 21.65 13.28
C ARG A 773 -17.15 21.29 12.84
#